data_AF-A0AAW8J4W2-F1
#
_entry.id   AF-A0AAW8J4W2-F1
#
_cell.length_a   1.000
_cell.length_b   1.000
_cell.length_c   1.000
_cell.angle_alpha   90.00
_cell.angle_beta   90.00
_cell.angle_gamma   90.00
#
_symmetry.space_group_name_H-M   'P 1'
#
loop_
_entity.id
_entity.type
_entity.pdbx_description
1 polymer ?
#
loop_
_entity_poly.entity_id
_entity_poly.type
_entity_poly.pdbx_seq_one_letter_code
_entity_poly.pdbx_strand_id
1 'polypeptide(L)'
;MFRQEYFNLLEKYQDIVRNKEDAEQNNAYEVLKVANDLTKVWAEGLIKEFFPQGYLGHFTNRPTNQANKFKAYTWAKIYPNKNAPKELAYTVGIEAHCGCVVKIDTVGNIGSKRIQYLALRGDFNGQSPIVSMLPVEKGITQSLDQLVAWSIQEIQKFKLTYEDLCTKLQLKNEQDSDFENRQKVRPTKASVEQDMSNKKHSLNRILFGAAGTGKTYNAINHALSIVENKPLDILENEDRTKLKTRFDQYKDQGRIKFVTFHQSFSYEDFVEGIRAETDVSGQLTYTIKPGVFKEICDFAKATVKSNIDNQIDLANKKVWKMSLGRAGVEDDLYRSCLDNNVILLGWGDAVDFTQCEDIGSIKNKLNEINYFKESEDTAAGYVNTFKNKIKVGDIVVITDGNLKFRAVAEVVSNYEYDENQEYGYHQVRKVKWLKTFSPSLKNEDYFNKIFSQSTVYNLENALDKDKLALLLQPEEKLSSNLENKYVLIIDEINRGNISRIFGELITLIEDSKRKGEAEELSVTLPYSKEEFFVPQNLYIIGTMNSSDRSLTGLDIALRRRFTFIEMPPKPELLNHITIEGLQVDELLKVMNQRIEVLLDRDHCIGHANFMSLTSNSKLEELAQIFKQKIIPQLQEYFFDDWAKINLVLFNNGMIIENDDIKMSNLFPKINDFDHEYFEQKKVWKLNEDAFKNVSNFKQILGPQEKATTSA
;
A
#
# COMPACT_ATOMS: atom_id res chain seq x y z
N MET A 1 37.44 -12.82 32.26
CA MET A 1 37.62 -11.39 32.61
C MET A 1 37.98 -10.62 31.35
N PHE A 2 37.54 -9.37 31.24
CA PHE A 2 37.93 -8.52 30.11
C PHE A 2 39.42 -8.15 30.21
N ARG A 3 40.07 -7.96 29.06
CA ARG A 3 41.49 -7.62 28.94
C ARG A 3 41.65 -6.28 28.24
N GLN A 4 42.73 -5.56 28.53
CA GLN A 4 43.08 -4.29 27.88
C GLN A 4 43.11 -4.42 26.35
N GLU A 5 43.60 -5.56 25.86
CA GLU A 5 43.66 -5.88 24.42
C GLU A 5 42.30 -5.74 23.72
N TYR A 6 41.19 -6.09 24.37
CA TYR A 6 39.86 -5.99 23.76
C TYR A 6 39.48 -4.54 23.47
N PHE A 7 39.75 -3.63 24.41
CA PHE A 7 39.47 -2.20 24.25
C PHE A 7 40.33 -1.58 23.15
N ASN A 8 41.63 -1.90 23.14
CA ASN A 8 42.56 -1.42 22.12
C ASN A 8 42.15 -1.88 20.71
N LEU A 9 41.65 -3.11 20.56
CA LEU A 9 41.19 -3.63 19.27
C LEU A 9 39.86 -3.00 18.82
N LEU A 10 38.92 -2.77 19.76
CA LEU A 10 37.68 -2.05 19.46
C LEU A 10 37.98 -0.61 18.99
N GLU A 11 38.91 0.07 19.64
CA GLU A 11 39.35 1.42 19.27
C GLU A 11 40.11 1.45 17.93
N LYS A 12 41.05 0.51 17.73
CA LYS A 12 41.87 0.45 16.50
C LYS A 12 41.04 0.21 15.25
N TYR A 13 40.04 -0.67 15.33
CA TYR A 13 39.31 -1.13 14.15
C TYR A 13 37.90 -0.56 14.00
N GLN A 14 37.38 0.24 14.95
CA GLN A 14 36.03 0.80 14.84
C GLN A 14 35.77 1.46 13.48
N ASP A 15 34.61 1.13 12.88
CA ASP A 15 34.16 1.59 11.56
C ASP A 15 35.04 1.21 10.36
N ILE A 16 36.11 0.45 10.55
CA ILE A 16 36.91 -0.14 9.48
C ILE A 16 36.15 -1.34 8.89
N VAL A 17 36.00 -1.37 7.56
CA VAL A 17 35.43 -2.52 6.84
C VAL A 17 36.38 -3.69 6.93
N ARG A 18 35.91 -4.84 7.42
CA ARG A 18 36.74 -6.03 7.58
C ARG A 18 37.21 -6.55 6.23
N ASN A 19 38.52 -6.60 6.05
CA ASN A 19 39.19 -7.34 4.99
C ASN A 19 39.49 -8.77 5.46
N LYS A 20 38.99 -9.77 4.73
CA LYS A 20 39.20 -11.19 5.06
C LYS A 20 40.59 -11.71 4.65
N GLU A 21 41.32 -10.96 3.84
CA GLU A 21 42.69 -11.31 3.42
C GLU A 21 43.74 -10.73 4.38
N ASP A 22 43.34 -9.82 5.27
CA ASP A 22 44.21 -9.20 6.26
C ASP A 22 44.32 -10.09 7.52
N ALA A 23 45.51 -10.64 7.74
CA ALA A 23 45.78 -11.53 8.87
C ALA A 23 45.63 -10.84 10.24
N GLU A 24 45.97 -9.55 10.37
CA GLU A 24 45.79 -8.81 11.62
C GLU A 24 44.31 -8.60 11.93
N GLN A 25 43.51 -8.25 10.91
CA GLN A 25 42.07 -8.07 11.07
C GLN A 25 41.36 -9.39 11.39
N ASN A 26 41.80 -10.50 10.80
CA ASN A 26 41.26 -11.82 11.13
C ASN A 26 41.59 -12.23 12.56
N ASN A 27 42.83 -11.98 13.02
CA ASN A 27 43.20 -12.22 14.41
C ASN A 27 42.37 -11.33 15.36
N ALA A 28 42.28 -10.02 15.08
CA ALA A 28 41.46 -9.09 15.86
C ALA A 28 39.98 -9.53 15.92
N TYR A 29 39.44 -10.04 14.81
CA TYR A 29 38.09 -10.56 14.75
C TYR A 29 37.88 -11.75 15.69
N GLU A 30 38.79 -12.72 15.71
CA GLU A 30 38.68 -13.87 16.63
C GLU A 30 38.87 -13.46 18.09
N VAL A 31 39.79 -12.54 18.39
CA VAL A 31 39.98 -12.00 19.75
C VAL A 31 38.72 -11.26 20.23
N LEU A 32 38.07 -10.46 19.37
CA LEU A 32 36.84 -9.74 19.70
C LEU A 32 35.62 -10.67 19.81
N LYS A 33 35.64 -11.87 19.21
CA LYS A 33 34.61 -12.90 19.48
C LYS A 33 34.67 -13.38 20.92
N VAL A 34 35.87 -13.59 21.46
CA VAL A 34 36.05 -13.92 22.88
C VAL A 34 35.49 -12.82 23.78
N ALA A 35 35.69 -11.54 23.42
CA ALA A 35 35.10 -10.43 24.16
C ALA A 35 33.55 -10.43 24.09
N ASN A 36 32.95 -10.72 22.94
CA ASN A 36 31.50 -10.88 22.82
C ASN A 36 30.97 -12.05 23.67
N ASP A 37 31.67 -13.19 23.70
CA ASP A 37 31.27 -14.33 24.53
C ASP A 37 31.33 -13.98 26.03
N LEU A 38 32.34 -13.24 26.48
CA LEU A 38 32.41 -12.73 27.85
C LEU A 38 31.25 -11.78 28.18
N THR A 39 30.87 -10.89 27.26
CA THR A 39 29.70 -10.02 27.42
C THR A 39 28.42 -10.85 27.53
N LYS A 40 28.27 -11.91 26.72
CA LYS A 40 27.12 -12.80 26.79
C LYS A 40 27.02 -13.46 28.18
N VAL A 41 28.13 -14.00 28.71
CA VAL A 41 28.15 -14.61 30.05
C VAL A 41 27.84 -13.58 31.13
N TRP A 42 28.33 -12.34 31.01
CA TRP A 42 27.98 -11.25 31.93
C TRP A 42 26.47 -10.98 31.92
N ALA A 43 25.85 -10.90 30.74
CA ALA A 43 24.42 -10.67 30.60
C ALA A 43 23.58 -11.83 31.15
N GLU A 44 23.99 -13.08 30.91
CA GLU A 44 23.34 -14.28 31.45
C GLU A 44 23.43 -14.35 32.99
N GLY A 45 24.57 -13.97 33.57
CA GLY A 45 24.73 -13.83 35.02
C GLY A 45 23.79 -12.78 35.60
N LEU A 46 23.67 -11.62 34.95
CA LEU A 46 22.75 -10.56 35.37
C LEU A 46 21.28 -10.96 35.25
N ILE A 47 20.91 -11.71 34.21
CA ILE A 47 19.56 -12.30 34.09
C ILE A 47 19.29 -13.23 35.26
N LYS A 48 20.21 -14.15 35.54
CA LYS A 48 20.06 -15.14 36.61
C LYS A 48 19.89 -14.49 38.00
N GLU A 49 20.64 -13.42 38.29
CA GLU A 49 20.67 -12.80 39.62
C GLU A 49 19.66 -11.67 39.82
N PHE A 50 19.30 -10.92 38.76
CA PHE A 50 18.51 -9.70 38.88
C PHE A 50 17.24 -9.66 38.02
N PHE A 51 17.20 -10.38 36.91
CA PHE A 51 16.02 -10.47 36.04
C PHE A 51 15.54 -11.92 35.92
N PRO A 52 15.00 -12.53 36.99
CA PRO A 52 14.66 -13.96 37.00
C PRO A 52 13.57 -14.37 36.00
N GLN A 53 12.76 -13.40 35.53
CA GLN A 53 11.76 -13.57 34.47
C GLN A 53 12.24 -13.07 33.11
N GLY A 54 13.45 -12.51 33.06
CA GLY A 54 14.04 -11.89 31.90
C GLY A 54 14.69 -12.88 30.96
N TYR A 55 15.03 -12.41 29.77
CA TYR A 55 15.70 -13.21 28.76
C TYR A 55 16.72 -12.38 27.99
N LEU A 56 17.70 -13.07 27.43
CA LEU A 56 18.69 -12.47 26.55
C LEU A 56 18.06 -12.24 25.17
N GLY A 57 18.10 -11.00 24.69
CA GLY A 57 17.71 -10.66 23.33
C GLY A 57 18.61 -11.34 22.29
N HIS A 58 18.23 -11.21 21.01
CA HIS A 58 19.05 -11.75 19.92
C HIS A 58 20.50 -11.25 20.01
N PHE A 59 21.42 -12.19 20.25
CA PHE A 59 22.85 -11.93 20.42
C PHE A 59 23.62 -12.60 19.30
N THR A 60 24.46 -11.83 18.60
CA THR A 60 25.33 -12.36 17.55
C THR A 60 26.77 -12.30 18.04
N ASN A 61 27.49 -13.42 17.98
CA ASN A 61 28.93 -13.46 18.23
C ASN A 61 29.71 -12.98 16.98
N ARG A 62 29.35 -11.78 16.50
CA ARG A 62 29.97 -11.11 15.34
C ARG A 62 30.48 -9.73 15.76
N PRO A 63 31.81 -9.52 15.81
CA PRO A 63 32.42 -8.22 16.06
C PRO A 63 32.12 -7.14 15.01
N THR A 64 31.58 -7.50 13.85
CA THR A 64 31.22 -6.56 12.78
C THR A 64 29.71 -6.30 12.71
N ASN A 65 29.33 -5.15 12.13
CA ASN A 65 27.95 -4.77 11.84
C ASN A 65 27.48 -5.33 10.48
N GLN A 66 26.26 -5.01 10.07
CA GLN A 66 25.67 -5.49 8.80
C GLN A 66 26.41 -4.99 7.55
N ALA A 67 27.12 -3.86 7.64
CA ALA A 67 27.99 -3.34 6.58
C ALA A 67 29.41 -3.93 6.64
N ASN A 68 29.60 -5.00 7.41
CA ASN A 68 30.88 -5.67 7.63
C ASN A 68 31.98 -4.75 8.25
N LYS A 69 31.59 -3.67 8.94
CA LYS A 69 32.52 -2.81 9.69
C LYS A 69 32.67 -3.28 11.13
N PHE A 70 33.86 -3.23 11.72
CA PHE A 70 34.05 -3.55 13.14
C PHE A 70 33.26 -2.57 14.03
N LYS A 71 32.60 -3.12 15.05
CA LYS A 71 31.88 -2.36 16.06
C LYS A 71 32.88 -1.78 17.08
N ALA A 72 32.58 -0.62 17.63
CA ALA A 72 33.32 -0.03 18.76
C ALA A 72 32.94 -0.63 20.13
N TYR A 73 32.11 -1.68 20.15
CA TYR A 73 31.50 -2.21 21.37
C TYR A 73 31.10 -3.69 21.27
N THR A 74 30.75 -4.29 22.42
CA THR A 74 30.20 -5.65 22.53
C THR A 74 28.86 -5.67 23.29
N TRP A 75 27.75 -5.25 22.67
CA TRP A 75 26.47 -5.12 23.39
C TRP A 75 25.67 -6.41 23.49
N ALA A 76 25.28 -6.76 24.72
CA ALA A 76 24.25 -7.75 25.02
C ALA A 76 22.99 -7.07 25.56
N LYS A 77 21.83 -7.45 25.03
CA LYS A 77 20.52 -6.87 25.37
C LYS A 77 19.76 -7.82 26.28
N ILE A 78 19.20 -7.30 27.36
CA ILE A 78 18.47 -8.03 28.38
C ILE A 78 17.08 -7.43 28.47
N TYR A 79 16.07 -8.26 28.25
CA TYR A 79 14.67 -7.88 28.45
C TYR A 79 14.26 -8.36 29.84
N PRO A 80 13.74 -7.48 30.72
CA PRO A 80 13.51 -7.80 32.13
C PRO A 80 12.41 -8.84 32.36
N ASN A 81 11.50 -9.00 31.41
CA ASN A 81 10.47 -10.04 31.39
C ASN A 81 9.97 -10.29 29.95
N LYS A 82 9.17 -11.34 29.75
CA LYS A 82 8.60 -11.71 28.43
C LYS A 82 7.67 -10.65 27.83
N ASN A 83 7.13 -9.75 28.63
CA ASN A 83 6.20 -8.71 28.20
C ASN A 83 6.89 -7.39 27.91
N ALA A 84 8.20 -7.29 28.15
CA ALA A 84 8.96 -6.09 27.93
C ALA A 84 8.88 -5.68 26.44
N PRO A 85 8.70 -4.38 26.14
CA PRO A 85 8.63 -3.93 24.76
C PRO A 85 9.93 -4.25 24.03
N LYS A 86 9.82 -4.74 22.79
CA LYS A 86 10.98 -5.09 21.95
C LYS A 86 11.87 -3.90 21.61
N GLU A 87 11.36 -2.69 21.80
CA GLU A 87 12.01 -1.41 21.50
C GLU A 87 12.90 -0.88 22.63
N LEU A 88 12.90 -1.49 23.81
CA LEU A 88 13.69 -1.06 24.97
C LEU A 88 14.36 -2.28 25.61
N ALA A 89 15.59 -2.15 26.07
CA ALA A 89 16.27 -3.24 26.78
C ALA A 89 17.31 -2.67 27.75
N TYR A 90 17.57 -3.41 28.83
CA TYR A 90 18.84 -3.24 29.54
C TYR A 90 19.98 -3.71 28.63
N THR A 91 21.08 -2.98 28.59
CA THR A 91 22.24 -3.30 27.76
C THR A 91 23.50 -3.29 28.60
N VAL A 92 24.28 -4.36 28.50
CA VAL A 92 25.61 -4.47 29.12
C VAL A 92 26.67 -4.76 28.06
N GLY A 93 27.91 -4.35 28.32
CA GLY A 93 29.06 -4.70 27.51
C GLY A 93 30.24 -3.75 27.67
N ILE A 94 31.24 -3.91 26.82
CA ILE A 94 32.39 -3.00 26.77
C ILE A 94 32.31 -2.08 25.55
N GLU A 95 32.76 -0.84 25.72
CA GLU A 95 32.91 0.16 24.67
C GLU A 95 34.33 0.74 24.70
N ALA A 96 34.86 1.05 23.51
CA ALA A 96 36.27 1.36 23.29
C ALA A 96 36.81 2.46 24.22
N HIS A 97 36.03 3.51 24.49
CA HIS A 97 36.49 4.71 25.21
C HIS A 97 35.91 4.83 26.63
N CYS A 98 34.77 4.19 26.90
CA CYS A 98 34.00 4.35 28.14
C CYS A 98 34.19 3.18 29.13
N GLY A 99 34.81 2.07 28.72
CA GLY A 99 35.01 0.92 29.59
C GLY A 99 33.81 -0.04 29.62
N CYS A 100 33.54 -0.64 30.78
CA CYS A 100 32.36 -1.49 30.97
C CYS A 100 31.13 -0.61 31.20
N VAL A 101 30.03 -0.87 30.50
CA VAL A 101 28.82 -0.03 30.49
C VAL A 101 27.61 -0.85 30.85
N VAL A 102 26.72 -0.28 31.67
CA VAL A 102 25.38 -0.79 31.96
C VAL A 102 24.40 0.35 31.72
N LYS A 103 23.35 0.11 30.93
CA LYS A 103 22.37 1.15 30.59
C LYS A 103 21.00 0.58 30.25
N ILE A 104 19.98 1.45 30.18
CA ILE A 104 18.74 1.16 29.46
C ILE A 104 18.86 1.83 28.09
N ASP A 105 18.72 1.07 27.00
CA ASP A 105 18.87 1.57 25.63
C ASP A 105 17.74 1.10 24.73
N THR A 106 17.48 1.87 23.68
CA THR A 106 16.43 1.54 22.73
C THR A 106 16.96 0.58 21.69
N VAL A 107 16.13 -0.38 21.28
CA VAL A 107 16.49 -1.45 20.36
C VAL A 107 15.77 -1.28 19.03
N GLY A 108 16.53 -1.36 17.94
CA GLY A 108 15.98 -1.22 16.59
C GLY A 108 15.65 0.23 16.24
N ASN A 109 14.80 0.41 15.23
CA ASN A 109 14.35 1.74 14.82
C ASN A 109 13.07 2.12 15.56
N ILE A 110 13.18 3.00 16.55
CA ILE A 110 12.06 3.51 17.34
C ILE A 110 11.48 4.84 16.81
N GLY A 111 11.89 5.25 15.61
CA GLY A 111 11.39 6.46 14.93
C GLY A 111 11.64 7.75 15.71
N SER A 112 10.63 8.62 15.74
CA SER A 112 10.67 9.93 16.42
C SER A 112 10.93 9.82 17.93
N LYS A 113 10.60 8.67 18.55
CA LYS A 113 10.84 8.40 19.97
C LYS A 113 12.32 8.35 20.33
N ARG A 114 13.24 8.18 19.35
CA ARG A 114 14.69 8.23 19.62
C ARG A 114 15.14 9.60 20.12
N ILE A 115 14.54 10.68 19.63
CA ILE A 115 14.86 12.04 20.10
C ILE A 115 14.42 12.19 21.56
N GLN A 116 13.22 11.73 21.89
CA GLN A 116 12.70 11.74 23.26
C GLN A 116 13.54 10.87 24.20
N TYR A 117 13.95 9.68 23.75
CA TYR A 117 14.87 8.82 24.51
C TYR A 117 16.22 9.51 24.74
N LEU A 118 16.82 10.15 23.73
CA LEU A 118 18.09 10.84 23.91
C LEU A 118 18.00 11.97 24.94
N ALA A 119 16.87 12.70 24.96
CA ALA A 119 16.59 13.71 25.98
C ALA A 119 16.44 13.09 27.39
N LEU A 120 15.77 11.94 27.51
CA LEU A 120 15.62 11.22 28.78
C LEU A 120 16.92 10.57 29.25
N ARG A 121 17.75 10.07 28.34
CA ARG A 121 19.05 9.47 28.63
C ARG A 121 20.08 10.52 29.02
N GLY A 122 20.00 11.73 28.47
CA GLY A 122 21.01 12.76 28.67
C GLY A 122 22.39 12.40 28.11
N ASP A 123 23.41 13.09 28.61
CA ASP A 123 24.80 12.97 28.14
C ASP A 123 25.50 11.71 28.67
N PHE A 124 26.49 11.26 27.90
CA PHE A 124 27.29 10.07 28.19
C PHE A 124 28.50 10.42 29.07
N ASN A 125 28.27 11.12 30.19
CA ASN A 125 29.32 11.70 31.04
C ASN A 125 29.21 11.30 32.53
N GLY A 126 28.49 10.22 32.84
CA GLY A 126 28.31 9.71 34.20
C GLY A 126 27.24 10.43 35.03
N GLN A 127 26.57 11.45 34.48
CA GLN A 127 25.39 12.08 35.09
C GLN A 127 24.05 11.57 34.53
N SER A 128 24.12 10.66 33.55
CA SER A 128 22.95 10.08 32.92
C SER A 128 22.04 9.40 33.96
N PRO A 129 20.71 9.60 33.88
CA PRO A 129 19.77 8.91 34.76
C PRO A 129 19.71 7.40 34.52
N ILE A 130 20.22 6.88 33.41
CA ILE A 130 20.02 5.48 32.97
C ILE A 130 21.27 4.83 32.34
N VAL A 131 22.46 5.42 32.54
CA VAL A 131 23.75 4.90 32.05
C VAL A 131 24.78 4.99 33.17
N SER A 132 25.41 3.86 33.49
CA SER A 132 26.59 3.78 34.37
C SER A 132 27.77 3.19 33.62
N MET A 133 28.96 3.70 33.93
CA MET A 133 30.21 3.32 33.27
C MET A 133 31.29 3.04 34.31
N LEU A 134 32.02 1.95 34.11
CA LEU A 134 33.19 1.58 34.88
C LEU A 134 34.43 1.72 33.97
N PRO A 135 35.35 2.66 34.28
CA PRO A 135 36.54 2.90 33.46
C PRO A 135 37.34 1.63 33.20
N VAL A 136 38.01 1.56 32.04
CA VAL A 136 38.75 0.38 31.56
C VAL A 136 39.68 -0.18 32.64
N GLU A 137 40.49 0.68 33.27
CA GLU A 137 41.46 0.31 34.32
C GLU A 137 40.81 -0.44 35.49
N LYS A 138 39.58 -0.08 35.85
CA LYS A 138 38.82 -0.77 36.89
C LYS A 138 38.13 -2.01 36.34
N GLY A 139 37.52 -1.93 35.15
CA GLY A 139 36.77 -3.02 34.52
C GLY A 139 37.60 -4.27 34.27
N ILE A 140 38.86 -4.13 33.84
CA ILE A 140 39.76 -5.28 33.57
C ILE A 140 40.20 -6.00 34.85
N THR A 141 40.06 -5.38 36.02
CA THR A 141 40.38 -5.99 37.32
C THR A 141 39.22 -6.77 37.94
N GLN A 142 38.00 -6.63 37.38
CA GLN A 142 36.82 -7.30 37.89
C GLN A 142 36.64 -8.70 37.29
N SER A 143 36.26 -9.65 38.14
CA SER A 143 35.68 -10.91 37.69
C SER A 143 34.32 -10.68 37.03
N LEU A 144 33.81 -11.68 36.29
CA LEU A 144 32.46 -11.57 35.71
C LEU A 144 31.39 -11.47 36.81
N ASP A 145 31.53 -12.22 37.90
CA ASP A 145 30.61 -12.15 39.05
C ASP A 145 30.66 -10.77 39.73
N GLN A 146 31.85 -10.17 39.85
CA GLN A 146 31.99 -8.81 40.36
C GLN A 146 31.36 -7.77 39.42
N LEU A 147 31.46 -7.97 38.09
CA LEU A 147 30.76 -7.12 37.13
C LEU A 147 29.25 -7.30 37.20
N VAL A 148 28.73 -8.51 37.44
CA VAL A 148 27.30 -8.73 37.68
C VAL A 148 26.84 -7.98 38.94
N ALA A 149 27.55 -8.14 40.05
CA ALA A 149 27.24 -7.46 41.30
C ALA A 149 27.29 -5.93 41.16
N TRP A 150 28.30 -5.41 40.45
CA TRP A 150 28.41 -3.99 40.12
C TRP A 150 27.23 -3.51 39.26
N SER A 151 26.87 -4.26 38.21
CA SER A 151 25.71 -3.92 37.36
C SER A 151 24.42 -3.79 38.15
N ILE A 152 24.17 -4.70 39.09
CA ILE A 152 22.97 -4.69 39.94
C ILE A 152 22.93 -3.42 40.79
N GLN A 153 24.04 -3.09 41.44
CA GLN A 153 24.15 -1.88 42.26
C GLN A 153 23.93 -0.61 41.45
N GLU A 154 24.42 -0.57 40.21
CA GLU A 154 24.27 0.60 39.34
C GLU A 154 22.87 0.74 38.76
N ILE A 155 22.23 -0.37 38.33
CA ILE A 155 20.85 -0.34 37.85
C ILE A 155 19.90 0.17 38.94
N GLN A 156 20.12 -0.23 40.20
CA GLN A 156 19.35 0.25 41.35
C GLN A 156 19.53 1.74 41.65
N LYS A 157 20.60 2.37 41.14
CA LYS A 157 20.86 3.83 41.29
C LYS A 157 20.30 4.66 40.14
N PHE A 158 19.77 4.04 39.08
CA PHE A 158 19.18 4.77 37.97
C PHE A 158 18.03 5.67 38.45
N LYS A 159 18.02 6.92 37.99
CA LYS A 159 17.02 7.93 38.38
C LYS A 159 15.69 7.72 37.66
N LEU A 160 15.68 6.97 36.56
CA LEU A 160 14.49 6.58 35.83
C LEU A 160 14.46 5.05 35.76
N THR A 161 13.33 4.47 36.11
CA THR A 161 13.13 3.03 35.99
C THR A 161 12.89 2.63 34.53
N TYR A 162 12.92 1.33 34.27
CA TYR A 162 12.56 0.78 32.96
C TYR A 162 11.09 1.10 32.63
N GLU A 163 10.19 0.97 33.60
CA GLU A 163 8.77 1.28 33.47
C GLU A 163 8.51 2.77 33.25
N ASP A 164 9.29 3.65 33.88
CA ASP A 164 9.22 5.11 33.65
C ASP A 164 9.55 5.43 32.19
N LEU A 165 10.59 4.78 31.65
CA LEU A 165 10.97 4.94 30.26
C LEU A 165 9.92 4.38 29.32
N CYS A 166 9.35 3.20 29.59
CA CYS A 166 8.24 2.66 28.81
C CYS A 166 7.05 3.63 28.78
N THR A 167 6.68 4.19 29.93
CA THR A 167 5.57 5.14 30.04
C THR A 167 5.85 6.43 29.29
N LYS A 168 7.02 7.05 29.53
CA LYS A 168 7.39 8.33 28.89
C LYS A 168 7.55 8.19 27.38
N LEU A 169 8.07 7.06 26.90
CA LEU A 169 8.23 6.75 25.47
C LEU A 169 6.95 6.12 24.86
N GLN A 170 5.89 5.95 25.63
CA GLN A 170 4.63 5.32 25.21
C GLN A 170 4.87 3.95 24.52
N LEU A 171 5.71 3.12 25.12
CA LEU A 171 6.01 1.76 24.67
C LEU A 171 5.05 0.80 25.39
N LYS A 172 4.31 -0.02 24.63
CA LYS A 172 3.31 -0.95 25.16
C LYS A 172 3.94 -2.32 25.42
N ASN A 173 3.53 -2.97 26.51
CA ASN A 173 3.95 -4.33 26.82
C ASN A 173 3.25 -5.34 25.89
N GLU A 174 3.94 -6.40 25.48
CA GLU A 174 3.42 -7.39 24.51
C GLU A 174 2.20 -8.20 25.00
N GLN A 175 1.77 -8.02 26.27
CA GLN A 175 0.54 -8.64 26.81
C GLN A 175 -0.67 -7.69 26.94
N ASP A 176 -0.53 -6.39 26.67
CA ASP A 176 -1.69 -5.48 26.62
C ASP A 176 -2.52 -5.59 25.32
N SER A 177 -2.16 -6.52 24.42
CA SER A 177 -2.97 -6.88 23.24
C SER A 177 -3.79 -8.16 23.41
N ASP A 178 -3.50 -8.99 24.41
CA ASP A 178 -4.13 -10.30 24.58
C ASP A 178 -4.20 -10.67 26.07
N PHE A 179 -5.28 -10.35 26.78
CA PHE A 179 -5.97 -11.25 27.74
C PHE A 179 -7.10 -10.59 28.56
N GLU A 180 -7.20 -9.27 28.69
CA GLU A 180 -8.28 -8.64 29.48
C GLU A 180 -9.38 -8.02 28.62
N ASN A 181 -10.14 -8.86 27.90
CA ASN A 181 -11.55 -8.55 27.62
C ASN A 181 -12.39 -9.79 27.31
N ARG A 182 -12.41 -10.76 28.23
CA ARG A 182 -13.57 -11.64 28.40
C ARG A 182 -13.91 -11.78 29.89
N GLN A 183 -14.99 -11.07 30.24
CA GLN A 183 -15.92 -11.27 31.36
C GLN A 183 -15.86 -10.27 32.54
N LYS A 184 -16.84 -9.35 32.45
CA LYS A 184 -17.66 -8.74 33.52
C LYS A 184 -17.15 -7.48 34.22
N VAL A 185 -17.36 -6.34 33.57
CA VAL A 185 -18.29 -5.28 34.06
C VAL A 185 -19.10 -4.82 32.86
N ARG A 186 -20.44 -4.87 32.92
CA ARG A 186 -21.32 -4.40 31.84
C ARG A 186 -21.25 -2.87 31.77
N PRO A 187 -20.76 -2.25 30.66
CA PRO A 187 -21.05 -0.86 30.37
C PRO A 187 -22.42 -0.79 29.70
N THR A 188 -23.19 0.23 30.04
CA THR A 188 -24.48 0.53 29.41
C THR A 188 -24.33 0.70 27.91
N LYS A 189 -25.31 0.22 27.12
CA LYS A 189 -25.35 0.23 25.65
C LYS A 189 -24.92 1.56 25.00
N ALA A 190 -25.10 2.70 25.68
CA ALA A 190 -24.74 4.02 25.19
C ALA A 190 -23.23 4.29 25.03
N SER A 191 -22.34 3.61 25.77
CA SER A 191 -20.89 3.90 25.72
C SER A 191 -20.09 2.98 24.78
N VAL A 192 -20.71 1.91 24.27
CA VAL A 192 -20.05 0.96 23.34
C VAL A 192 -20.21 1.40 21.88
N GLU A 193 -21.26 2.17 21.56
CA GLU A 193 -21.49 2.67 20.20
C GLU A 193 -20.53 3.81 19.81
N GLN A 194 -19.89 4.49 20.77
CA GLN A 194 -18.96 5.59 20.47
C GLN A 194 -17.50 5.14 20.20
N ASP A 195 -16.98 4.12 20.88
CA ASP A 195 -15.54 3.74 20.79
C ASP A 195 -15.17 2.78 19.64
N MET A 196 -16.14 2.07 19.06
CA MET A 196 -15.92 1.21 17.87
C MET A 196 -15.83 2.01 16.56
N SER A 197 -16.05 3.32 16.60
CA SER A 197 -16.15 4.18 15.42
C SER A 197 -14.82 4.78 14.95
N ASN A 198 -13.71 4.66 15.71
CA ASN A 198 -12.56 5.58 15.56
C ASN A 198 -11.15 4.95 15.47
N LYS A 199 -10.99 3.72 14.96
CA LYS A 199 -9.67 3.28 14.43
C LYS A 199 -9.44 3.93 13.06
N LYS A 200 -8.86 5.13 13.02
CA LYS A 200 -8.52 5.84 11.78
C LYS A 200 -7.59 4.97 10.92
N HIS A 201 -8.05 4.54 9.75
CA HIS A 201 -7.23 3.81 8.79
C HIS A 201 -6.06 4.70 8.36
N SER A 202 -4.82 4.19 8.35
CA SER A 202 -3.70 4.89 7.71
C SER A 202 -4.03 5.19 6.25
N LEU A 203 -3.76 6.43 5.80
CA LEU A 203 -4.09 6.90 4.46
C LEU A 203 -3.25 6.18 3.40
N ASN A 204 -2.01 5.83 3.72
CA ASN A 204 -1.12 5.08 2.84
C ASN A 204 -0.66 3.79 3.51
N ARG A 205 -0.81 2.65 2.84
CA ARG A 205 -0.33 1.35 3.31
C ARG A 205 0.24 0.50 2.21
N ILE A 206 1.19 -0.37 2.55
CA ILE A 206 1.74 -1.40 1.66
C ILE A 206 1.54 -2.76 2.32
N LEU A 207 0.81 -3.64 1.65
CA LEU A 207 0.72 -5.05 1.98
C LEU A 207 1.94 -5.76 1.39
N PHE A 208 2.84 -6.27 2.23
CA PHE A 208 4.09 -6.89 1.77
C PHE A 208 4.29 -8.28 2.35
N GLY A 209 5.12 -9.08 1.69
CA GLY A 209 5.45 -10.43 2.11
C GLY A 209 5.80 -11.31 0.91
N ALA A 210 6.08 -12.57 1.18
CA ALA A 210 6.48 -13.53 0.15
C ALA A 210 5.38 -13.80 -0.90
N ALA A 211 5.75 -14.42 -2.01
CA ALA A 211 4.81 -14.71 -3.09
C ALA A 211 3.74 -15.71 -2.61
N GLY A 212 2.49 -15.52 -3.05
CA GLY A 212 1.39 -16.43 -2.71
C GLY A 212 0.80 -16.28 -1.30
N THR A 213 1.10 -15.22 -0.56
CA THR A 213 0.48 -14.95 0.76
C THR A 213 -0.86 -14.20 0.70
N GLY A 214 -1.39 -13.97 -0.50
CA GLY A 214 -2.71 -13.36 -0.70
C GLY A 214 -2.74 -11.83 -0.58
N LYS A 215 -1.63 -11.13 -0.82
CA LYS A 215 -1.56 -9.65 -0.77
C LYS A 215 -2.62 -8.97 -1.66
N THR A 216 -2.61 -9.27 -2.96
CA THR A 216 -3.58 -8.74 -3.94
C THR A 216 -5.00 -9.21 -3.65
N TYR A 217 -5.16 -10.45 -3.15
CA TYR A 217 -6.46 -10.98 -2.74
C TYR A 217 -7.06 -10.15 -1.58
N ASN A 218 -6.24 -9.82 -0.58
CA ASN A 218 -6.65 -9.07 0.61
C ASN A 218 -6.71 -7.55 0.38
N ALA A 219 -6.06 -7.02 -0.66
CA ALA A 219 -6.18 -5.61 -1.04
C ALA A 219 -7.65 -5.19 -1.26
N ILE A 220 -8.49 -6.10 -1.77
CA ILE A 220 -9.94 -5.90 -1.89
C ILE A 220 -10.59 -5.70 -0.52
N ASN A 221 -10.29 -6.55 0.46
CA ASN A 221 -10.84 -6.43 1.82
C ASN A 221 -10.40 -5.13 2.48
N HIS A 222 -9.13 -4.74 2.29
CA HIS A 222 -8.63 -3.45 2.78
C HIS A 222 -9.32 -2.24 2.12
N ALA A 223 -9.59 -2.29 0.82
CA ALA A 223 -10.30 -1.22 0.13
C ALA A 223 -11.74 -1.10 0.62
N LEU A 224 -12.45 -2.22 0.73
CA LEU A 224 -13.83 -2.25 1.27
C LEU A 224 -13.88 -1.81 2.73
N SER A 225 -12.90 -2.22 3.55
CA SER A 225 -12.77 -1.80 4.94
C SER A 225 -12.74 -0.28 5.07
N ILE A 226 -11.99 0.37 4.17
CA ILE A 226 -11.91 1.83 4.11
C ILE A 226 -13.21 2.43 3.61
N VAL A 227 -13.67 2.06 2.40
CA VAL A 227 -14.82 2.68 1.72
C VAL A 227 -16.12 2.51 2.50
N GLU A 228 -16.30 1.37 3.16
CA GLU A 228 -17.50 1.04 3.93
C GLU A 228 -17.35 1.29 5.44
N ASN A 229 -16.16 1.74 5.88
CA ASN A 229 -15.83 1.90 7.29
C ASN A 229 -16.09 0.63 8.13
N LYS A 230 -15.78 -0.55 7.57
CA LYS A 230 -15.96 -1.85 8.22
C LYS A 230 -14.62 -2.41 8.70
N PRO A 231 -14.56 -3.00 9.92
CA PRO A 231 -13.40 -3.75 10.37
C PRO A 231 -13.03 -4.91 9.43
N LEU A 232 -11.72 -5.18 9.29
CA LEU A 232 -11.21 -6.23 8.41
C LEU A 232 -11.67 -7.64 8.83
N ASP A 233 -11.73 -7.91 10.13
CA ASP A 233 -12.17 -9.18 10.71
C ASP A 233 -13.63 -9.52 10.34
N ILE A 234 -14.49 -8.50 10.18
CA ILE A 234 -15.85 -8.71 9.69
C ILE A 234 -15.81 -9.12 8.22
N LEU A 235 -15.04 -8.39 7.40
CA LEU A 235 -14.93 -8.64 5.96
C LEU A 235 -14.24 -9.97 5.63
N GLU A 236 -13.29 -10.42 6.45
CA GLU A 236 -12.62 -11.72 6.29
C GLU A 236 -13.56 -12.92 6.45
N ASN A 237 -14.66 -12.74 7.19
CA ASN A 237 -15.69 -13.77 7.37
C ASN A 237 -16.86 -13.66 6.37
N GLU A 238 -16.88 -12.63 5.53
CA GLU A 238 -17.91 -12.46 4.51
C GLU A 238 -17.66 -13.32 3.27
N ASP A 239 -18.74 -13.67 2.56
CA ASP A 239 -18.65 -14.39 1.29
C ASP A 239 -17.84 -13.61 0.24
N ARG A 240 -16.87 -14.29 -0.36
CA ARG A 240 -15.93 -13.66 -1.31
C ARG A 240 -16.61 -13.13 -2.56
N THR A 241 -17.65 -13.79 -3.05
CA THR A 241 -18.39 -13.34 -4.24
C THR A 241 -19.07 -12.00 -3.95
N LYS A 242 -19.70 -11.88 -2.77
CA LYS A 242 -20.31 -10.62 -2.32
C LYS A 242 -19.28 -9.49 -2.14
N LEU A 243 -18.12 -9.79 -1.57
CA LEU A 243 -17.02 -8.80 -1.47
C LEU A 243 -16.59 -8.33 -2.86
N LYS A 244 -16.38 -9.24 -3.81
CA LYS A 244 -15.96 -8.90 -5.16
C LYS A 244 -17.00 -8.07 -5.91
N THR A 245 -18.28 -8.42 -5.79
CA THR A 245 -19.37 -7.63 -6.39
C THR A 245 -19.40 -6.20 -5.86
N ARG A 246 -19.28 -6.01 -4.53
CA ARG A 246 -19.24 -4.67 -3.93
C ARG A 246 -18.00 -3.89 -4.35
N PHE A 247 -16.84 -4.56 -4.41
CA PHE A 247 -15.61 -3.97 -4.90
C PHE A 247 -15.76 -3.45 -6.34
N ASP A 248 -16.36 -4.25 -7.22
CA ASP A 248 -16.61 -3.87 -8.61
C ASP A 248 -17.59 -2.71 -8.71
N GLN A 249 -18.66 -2.70 -7.90
CA GLN A 249 -19.58 -1.56 -7.82
C GLN A 249 -18.86 -0.26 -7.44
N TYR A 250 -17.98 -0.29 -6.43
CA TYR A 250 -17.20 0.90 -6.06
C TYR A 250 -16.15 1.29 -7.11
N LYS A 251 -15.62 0.33 -7.87
CA LYS A 251 -14.73 0.58 -9.00
C LYS A 251 -15.48 1.27 -10.16
N ASP A 252 -16.69 0.80 -10.48
CA ASP A 252 -17.54 1.36 -11.52
C ASP A 252 -18.02 2.78 -11.17
N GLN A 253 -18.26 3.04 -9.88
CA GLN A 253 -18.53 4.37 -9.33
C GLN A 253 -17.29 5.29 -9.30
N GLY A 254 -16.10 4.79 -9.61
CA GLY A 254 -14.85 5.54 -9.56
C GLY A 254 -14.29 5.79 -8.15
N ARG A 255 -14.92 5.22 -7.10
CA ARG A 255 -14.43 5.32 -5.71
C ARG A 255 -13.21 4.44 -5.46
N ILE A 256 -13.02 3.38 -6.25
CA ILE A 256 -11.83 2.55 -6.24
C ILE A 256 -11.16 2.56 -7.62
N LYS A 257 -9.87 2.81 -7.68
CA LYS A 257 -9.05 2.57 -8.88
C LYS A 257 -8.02 1.49 -8.56
N PHE A 258 -7.75 0.62 -9.52
CA PHE A 258 -6.77 -0.47 -9.40
C PHE A 258 -5.81 -0.39 -10.58
N VAL A 259 -4.52 -0.31 -10.28
CA VAL A 259 -3.44 -0.33 -11.28
C VAL A 259 -2.32 -1.25 -10.84
N THR A 260 -1.53 -1.72 -11.80
CA THR A 260 -0.35 -2.55 -11.56
C THR A 260 0.88 -1.83 -12.09
N PHE A 261 1.91 -1.67 -11.28
CA PHE A 261 3.16 -1.07 -11.73
C PHE A 261 4.00 -2.08 -12.51
N HIS A 262 4.67 -1.58 -13.55
CA HIS A 262 5.63 -2.32 -14.35
C HIS A 262 6.80 -1.40 -14.73
N GLN A 263 7.90 -1.95 -15.24
CA GLN A 263 9.12 -1.19 -15.51
C GLN A 263 8.91 -0.01 -16.48
N SER A 264 8.00 -0.15 -17.44
CA SER A 264 7.66 0.91 -18.40
C SER A 264 6.60 1.91 -17.90
N PHE A 265 6.05 1.73 -16.70
CA PHE A 265 5.00 2.60 -16.17
C PHE A 265 5.63 3.92 -15.74
N SER A 266 5.10 5.05 -16.19
CA SER A 266 5.74 6.36 -16.02
C SER A 266 4.85 7.40 -15.36
N TYR A 267 5.42 8.60 -15.16
CA TYR A 267 4.69 9.77 -14.67
C TYR A 267 3.48 10.09 -15.56
N GLU A 268 3.64 9.96 -16.88
CA GLU A 268 2.62 10.27 -17.87
C GLU A 268 1.40 9.35 -17.81
N ASP A 269 1.56 8.14 -17.28
CA ASP A 269 0.46 7.19 -17.07
C ASP A 269 -0.20 7.39 -15.69
N PHE A 270 0.57 7.88 -14.72
CA PHE A 270 0.13 8.00 -13.34
C PHE A 270 -0.47 9.36 -13.01
N VAL A 271 0.15 10.44 -13.45
CA VAL A 271 -0.20 11.82 -13.07
C VAL A 271 -0.83 12.57 -14.23
N GLU A 272 -0.08 12.90 -15.27
CA GLU A 272 -0.59 13.49 -16.50
C GLU A 272 0.45 13.37 -17.62
N GLY A 273 -0.03 13.21 -18.85
CA GLY A 273 0.82 13.02 -20.01
C GLY A 273 0.22 13.60 -21.28
N ILE A 274 1.09 14.00 -22.19
CA ILE A 274 0.68 14.44 -23.53
C ILE A 274 0.31 13.20 -24.35
N ARG A 275 -0.88 13.20 -24.93
CA ARG A 275 -1.39 12.16 -25.83
C ARG A 275 -1.69 12.76 -27.19
N ALA A 276 -1.28 12.05 -28.23
CA ALA A 276 -1.62 12.37 -29.60
C ALA A 276 -3.03 11.83 -29.90
N GLU A 277 -3.92 12.70 -30.36
CA GLU A 277 -5.25 12.35 -30.84
C GLU A 277 -5.41 12.86 -32.26
N THR A 278 -5.99 12.02 -33.11
CA THR A 278 -6.33 12.41 -34.48
C THR A 278 -7.76 12.91 -34.48
N ASP A 279 -7.96 14.15 -34.90
CA ASP A 279 -9.30 14.68 -35.08
C ASP A 279 -10.00 14.06 -36.29
N VAL A 280 -11.28 14.39 -36.47
CA VAL A 280 -12.14 13.84 -37.55
C VAL A 280 -11.62 14.22 -38.95
N SER A 281 -10.78 15.24 -39.06
CA SER A 281 -10.10 15.67 -40.29
C SER A 281 -8.75 15.00 -40.53
N GLY A 282 -8.30 14.11 -39.64
CA GLY A 282 -7.01 13.44 -39.76
C GLY A 282 -5.82 14.26 -39.22
N GLN A 283 -6.07 15.42 -38.59
CA GLN A 283 -5.04 16.27 -38.03
C GLN A 283 -4.66 15.79 -36.61
N LEU A 284 -3.36 15.71 -36.36
CA LEU A 284 -2.81 15.36 -35.05
C LEU A 284 -2.91 16.55 -34.10
N THR A 285 -3.58 16.31 -32.97
CA THR A 285 -3.67 17.23 -31.82
C THR A 285 -2.99 16.59 -30.63
N TYR A 286 -2.31 17.40 -29.82
CA TYR A 286 -1.63 16.95 -28.60
C TYR A 286 -2.41 17.46 -27.39
N THR A 287 -3.14 16.57 -26.73
CA THR A 287 -3.95 16.89 -25.55
C THR A 287 -3.27 16.36 -24.30
N ILE A 288 -3.35 17.12 -23.22
CA ILE A 288 -2.87 16.65 -21.91
C ILE A 288 -3.97 15.81 -21.30
N LYS A 289 -3.66 14.55 -20.96
CA LYS A 289 -4.60 13.65 -20.30
C LYS A 289 -4.17 13.36 -18.88
N PRO A 290 -5.11 13.35 -17.92
CA PRO A 290 -4.82 12.93 -16.56
C PRO A 290 -4.48 11.44 -16.55
N GLY A 291 -3.50 11.08 -15.74
CA GLY A 291 -3.21 9.70 -15.36
C GLY A 291 -4.07 9.25 -14.18
N VAL A 292 -3.97 7.98 -13.83
CA VAL A 292 -4.88 7.34 -12.85
C VAL A 292 -4.89 8.00 -11.45
N PHE A 293 -3.75 8.54 -11.00
CA PHE A 293 -3.63 9.22 -9.71
C PHE A 293 -4.28 10.60 -9.74
N LYS A 294 -4.04 11.39 -10.80
CA LYS A 294 -4.71 12.68 -10.98
C LYS A 294 -6.22 12.49 -11.11
N GLU A 295 -6.64 11.52 -11.91
CA GLU A 295 -8.05 11.15 -12.01
C GLU A 295 -8.65 10.89 -10.63
N ILE A 296 -8.14 9.92 -9.86
CA ILE A 296 -8.79 9.59 -8.57
C ILE A 296 -8.71 10.74 -7.56
N CYS A 297 -7.66 11.57 -7.60
CA CYS A 297 -7.60 12.78 -6.78
C CYS A 297 -8.70 13.77 -7.17
N ASP A 298 -8.91 14.00 -8.47
CA ASP A 298 -9.95 14.90 -8.96
C ASP A 298 -11.36 14.34 -8.66
N PHE A 299 -11.53 13.01 -8.73
CA PHE A 299 -12.72 12.31 -8.23
C PHE A 299 -12.93 12.48 -6.72
N ALA A 300 -11.86 12.49 -5.92
CA ALA A 300 -11.95 12.65 -4.47
C ALA A 300 -12.18 14.11 -4.04
N LYS A 301 -11.71 15.08 -4.83
CA LYS A 301 -12.00 16.52 -4.69
C LYS A 301 -13.45 16.85 -5.03
N ALA A 302 -14.08 16.01 -5.84
CA ALA A 302 -15.40 16.21 -6.37
C ALA A 302 -16.37 16.72 -5.35
N THR A 303 -17.01 17.87 -5.56
CA THR A 303 -18.09 18.32 -4.68
C THR A 303 -19.39 18.09 -5.44
N VAL A 304 -20.24 17.18 -5.00
CA VAL A 304 -21.66 17.26 -5.39
C VAL A 304 -22.21 18.48 -4.65
N LYS A 305 -22.36 19.61 -5.34
CA LYS A 305 -23.08 20.76 -4.78
C LYS A 305 -24.56 20.53 -5.07
N SER A 306 -25.33 20.20 -4.03
CA SER A 306 -26.79 20.11 -4.09
C SER A 306 -27.40 21.38 -3.53
N ASN A 307 -28.19 22.10 -4.33
CA ASN A 307 -28.97 23.26 -3.88
C ASN A 307 -30.47 22.93 -3.79
N ILE A 308 -30.79 21.65 -3.55
CA ILE A 308 -32.15 21.13 -3.48
C ILE A 308 -32.61 21.11 -2.03
N ASP A 309 -33.37 22.12 -1.64
CA ASP A 309 -33.90 22.24 -0.27
C ASP A 309 -35.19 21.43 -0.05
N ASN A 310 -35.94 21.16 -1.13
CA ASN A 310 -37.24 20.49 -1.11
C ASN A 310 -37.38 19.54 -2.31
N GLN A 311 -38.21 18.50 -2.17
CA GLN A 311 -38.42 17.50 -3.21
C GLN A 311 -38.89 18.17 -4.51
N ILE A 312 -38.20 17.89 -5.61
CA ILE A 312 -38.55 18.41 -6.93
C ILE A 312 -39.55 17.46 -7.58
N ASP A 313 -40.75 17.94 -7.85
CA ASP A 313 -41.73 17.22 -8.66
C ASP A 313 -41.38 17.30 -10.15
N LEU A 314 -41.07 16.16 -10.76
CA LEU A 314 -40.74 16.01 -12.19
C LEU A 314 -41.95 15.57 -13.05
N ALA A 315 -43.14 15.38 -12.47
CA ALA A 315 -44.31 14.89 -13.20
C ALA A 315 -44.67 15.80 -14.37
N ASN A 316 -44.65 17.13 -14.14
CA ASN A 316 -45.08 18.15 -15.10
C ASN A 316 -43.93 18.98 -15.70
N LYS A 317 -42.67 18.63 -15.40
CA LYS A 317 -41.49 19.34 -15.92
C LYS A 317 -40.94 18.65 -17.16
N LYS A 318 -40.58 19.41 -18.20
CA LYS A 318 -39.84 18.88 -19.34
C LYS A 318 -38.36 18.83 -19.01
N VAL A 319 -37.67 17.81 -19.53
CA VAL A 319 -36.23 17.64 -19.33
C VAL A 319 -35.53 17.79 -20.66
N TRP A 320 -34.54 18.68 -20.70
CA TRP A 320 -33.78 19.03 -21.90
C TRP A 320 -32.32 18.64 -21.72
N LYS A 321 -31.72 18.08 -22.76
CA LYS A 321 -30.26 17.97 -22.87
C LYS A 321 -29.73 19.30 -23.37
N MET A 322 -28.65 19.80 -22.80
CA MET A 322 -27.90 20.91 -23.38
C MET A 322 -26.38 20.69 -23.31
N SER A 323 -25.68 20.93 -24.42
CA SER A 323 -24.23 21.14 -24.41
C SER A 323 -23.94 22.58 -24.02
N LEU A 324 -23.03 22.77 -23.07
CA LEU A 324 -22.59 24.10 -22.65
C LEU A 324 -21.09 24.21 -22.91
N GLY A 325 -20.74 24.64 -24.12
CA GLY A 325 -19.38 24.55 -24.66
C GLY A 325 -18.98 23.14 -25.11
N ARG A 326 -17.82 23.07 -25.78
CA ARG A 326 -17.15 21.81 -26.14
C ARG A 326 -16.47 21.21 -24.92
N ALA A 327 -16.84 19.96 -24.61
CA ALA A 327 -16.27 19.19 -23.51
C ALA A 327 -14.74 19.13 -23.61
N GLY A 328 -14.03 19.53 -22.54
CA GLY A 328 -12.58 19.52 -22.47
C GLY A 328 -11.86 20.63 -23.25
N VAL A 329 -12.58 21.56 -23.89
CA VAL A 329 -12.00 22.69 -24.65
C VAL A 329 -12.49 24.03 -24.09
N GLU A 330 -13.78 24.13 -23.75
CA GLU A 330 -14.42 25.38 -23.28
C GLU A 330 -14.91 25.23 -21.82
N ASP A 331 -14.10 24.65 -20.95
CA ASP A 331 -14.49 24.45 -19.54
C ASP A 331 -14.61 25.76 -18.76
N ASP A 332 -13.90 26.81 -19.17
CA ASP A 332 -14.03 28.14 -18.57
C ASP A 332 -15.39 28.78 -18.85
N LEU A 333 -16.00 28.55 -20.02
CA LEU A 333 -17.38 28.95 -20.32
C LEU A 333 -18.36 28.28 -19.35
N TYR A 334 -18.18 26.99 -19.11
CA TYR A 334 -19.02 26.25 -18.16
C TYR A 334 -18.87 26.77 -16.73
N ARG A 335 -17.64 27.06 -16.28
CA ARG A 335 -17.40 27.67 -14.96
C ARG A 335 -18.07 29.03 -14.83
N SER A 336 -17.94 29.89 -15.83
CA SER A 336 -18.62 31.21 -15.85
C SER A 336 -20.14 31.06 -15.78
N CYS A 337 -20.72 30.08 -16.48
CA CYS A 337 -22.15 29.78 -16.39
C CYS A 337 -22.59 29.34 -14.97
N LEU A 338 -21.75 28.56 -14.28
CA LEU A 338 -22.00 28.18 -12.89
C LEU A 338 -22.02 29.41 -11.97
N ASP A 339 -20.97 30.24 -12.04
CA ASP A 339 -20.79 31.40 -11.17
C ASP A 339 -21.88 32.46 -11.38
N ASN A 340 -22.33 32.64 -12.62
CA ASN A 340 -23.35 33.61 -12.98
C ASN A 340 -24.78 33.06 -12.97
N ASN A 341 -24.98 31.77 -12.66
CA ASN A 341 -26.29 31.11 -12.64
C ASN A 341 -27.05 31.23 -13.97
N VAL A 342 -26.35 30.97 -15.09
CA VAL A 342 -26.91 31.06 -16.46
C VAL A 342 -26.60 29.81 -17.29
N ILE A 343 -27.40 29.58 -18.32
CA ILE A 343 -27.06 28.70 -19.45
C ILE A 343 -27.02 29.55 -20.72
N LEU A 344 -26.07 29.23 -21.58
CA LEU A 344 -25.73 30.02 -22.77
C LEU A 344 -25.78 29.14 -24.01
N LEU A 345 -26.44 29.60 -25.06
CA LEU A 345 -26.44 28.93 -26.36
C LEU A 345 -25.50 29.65 -27.33
N GLY A 346 -24.51 28.92 -27.87
CA GLY A 346 -23.54 29.44 -28.83
C GLY A 346 -23.99 29.42 -30.29
N TRP A 347 -25.23 28.99 -30.56
CA TRP A 347 -25.84 29.03 -31.88
C TRP A 347 -26.67 30.29 -32.05
N GLY A 348 -26.58 30.91 -33.22
CA GLY A 348 -27.24 32.17 -33.52
C GLY A 348 -26.37 33.42 -33.28
N ASP A 349 -25.10 33.23 -32.88
CA ASP A 349 -24.09 34.28 -32.73
C ASP A 349 -24.62 35.54 -32.00
N ALA A 350 -24.16 36.73 -32.39
CA ALA A 350 -24.57 38.04 -31.86
C ALA A 350 -25.87 38.57 -32.49
N VAL A 351 -26.84 37.68 -32.68
CA VAL A 351 -28.14 38.03 -33.29
C VAL A 351 -29.21 38.02 -32.22
N ASP A 352 -29.96 39.11 -32.13
CA ASP A 352 -31.10 39.22 -31.21
C ASP A 352 -32.35 38.53 -31.79
N PHE A 353 -32.81 37.47 -31.11
CA PHE A 353 -34.02 36.73 -31.47
C PHE A 353 -35.21 37.02 -30.54
N THR A 354 -35.14 38.08 -29.73
CA THR A 354 -36.19 38.44 -28.76
C THR A 354 -37.57 38.54 -29.41
N GLN A 355 -37.64 39.12 -30.61
CA GLN A 355 -38.90 39.31 -31.36
C GLN A 355 -39.34 38.10 -32.21
N CYS A 356 -38.59 36.99 -32.20
CA CYS A 356 -38.87 35.83 -33.05
C CYS A 356 -39.70 34.76 -32.31
N GLU A 357 -41.01 34.69 -32.56
CA GLU A 357 -41.94 33.81 -31.82
C GLU A 357 -41.96 32.35 -32.30
N ASP A 358 -41.48 32.07 -33.50
CA ASP A 358 -41.48 30.74 -34.10
C ASP A 358 -40.22 30.46 -34.93
N ILE A 359 -40.05 29.21 -35.37
CA ILE A 359 -38.89 28.80 -36.16
C ILE A 359 -38.80 29.52 -37.52
N GLY A 360 -39.93 29.90 -38.13
CA GLY A 360 -39.95 30.64 -39.39
C GLY A 360 -39.42 32.06 -39.22
N SER A 361 -39.84 32.75 -38.16
CA SER A 361 -39.33 34.08 -37.81
C SER A 361 -37.82 34.06 -37.49
N ILE A 362 -37.32 32.98 -36.87
CA ILE A 362 -35.89 32.78 -36.61
C ILE A 362 -35.14 32.56 -37.94
N LYS A 363 -35.64 31.69 -38.81
CA LYS A 363 -35.03 31.46 -40.15
C LYS A 363 -34.99 32.72 -40.98
N ASN A 364 -36.07 33.50 -41.00
CA ASN A 364 -36.08 34.78 -41.70
C ASN A 364 -35.00 35.72 -41.14
N LYS A 365 -34.84 35.77 -39.81
CA LYS A 365 -33.82 36.61 -39.18
C LYS A 365 -32.39 36.16 -39.50
N LEU A 366 -32.14 34.85 -39.53
CA LEU A 366 -30.87 34.28 -39.97
C LEU A 366 -30.59 34.54 -41.46
N ASN A 367 -31.62 34.52 -42.31
CA ASN A 367 -31.50 34.85 -43.73
C ASN A 367 -31.16 36.33 -43.96
N GLU A 368 -31.80 37.25 -43.22
CA GLU A 368 -31.57 38.70 -43.33
C GLU A 368 -30.09 39.08 -43.14
N ILE A 369 -29.40 38.36 -42.25
CA ILE A 369 -27.99 38.61 -41.91
C ILE A 369 -27.01 37.76 -42.73
N ASN A 370 -27.50 37.00 -43.73
CA ASN A 370 -26.71 36.03 -44.49
C ASN A 370 -25.94 35.05 -43.59
N TYR A 371 -26.63 34.45 -42.61
CA TYR A 371 -26.05 33.39 -41.79
C TYR A 371 -25.55 32.23 -42.66
N PHE A 372 -24.60 31.43 -42.15
CA PHE A 372 -23.98 30.35 -42.93
C PHE A 372 -25.03 29.31 -43.38
N LYS A 373 -25.30 29.28 -44.69
CA LYS A 373 -26.42 28.51 -45.30
C LYS A 373 -26.42 27.03 -44.93
N GLU A 374 -25.26 26.39 -44.84
CA GLU A 374 -25.19 24.95 -44.53
C GLU A 374 -25.56 24.63 -43.08
N SER A 375 -25.55 25.64 -42.20
CA SER A 375 -25.86 25.49 -40.77
C SER A 375 -27.13 26.22 -40.33
N GLU A 376 -27.76 26.98 -41.21
CA GLU A 376 -28.93 27.81 -40.91
C GLU A 376 -30.08 27.02 -40.30
N ASP A 377 -30.45 25.89 -40.90
CA ASP A 377 -31.54 25.05 -40.40
C ASP A 377 -31.25 24.49 -38.99
N THR A 378 -29.98 24.13 -38.75
CA THR A 378 -29.52 23.61 -37.46
C THR A 378 -29.54 24.71 -36.39
N ALA A 379 -29.00 25.88 -36.73
CA ALA A 379 -29.01 27.07 -35.87
C ALA A 379 -30.46 27.47 -35.53
N ALA A 380 -31.34 27.57 -36.52
CA ALA A 380 -32.75 27.86 -36.32
C ALA A 380 -33.43 26.85 -35.40
N GLY A 381 -33.13 25.56 -35.55
CA GLY A 381 -33.64 24.49 -34.70
C GLY A 381 -33.22 24.63 -33.23
N TYR A 382 -31.94 24.90 -32.97
CA TYR A 382 -31.42 25.06 -31.61
C TYR A 382 -31.88 26.37 -30.96
N VAL A 383 -31.81 27.49 -31.68
CA VAL A 383 -32.31 28.79 -31.21
C VAL A 383 -33.80 28.70 -30.90
N ASN A 384 -34.61 28.11 -31.79
CA ASN A 384 -36.04 27.93 -31.55
C ASN A 384 -36.31 27.06 -30.31
N THR A 385 -35.51 26.02 -30.11
CA THR A 385 -35.66 25.14 -28.94
C THR A 385 -35.33 25.90 -27.66
N PHE A 386 -34.19 26.59 -27.61
CA PHE A 386 -33.76 27.36 -26.44
C PHE A 386 -34.66 28.55 -26.13
N LYS A 387 -35.02 29.35 -27.15
CA LYS A 387 -35.82 30.57 -27.02
C LYS A 387 -37.31 30.26 -26.85
N ASN A 388 -37.91 29.46 -27.74
CA ASN A 388 -39.37 29.30 -27.80
C ASN A 388 -39.88 28.05 -27.06
N LYS A 389 -39.10 26.95 -26.97
CA LYS A 389 -39.61 25.68 -26.40
C LYS A 389 -39.27 25.47 -24.93
N ILE A 390 -38.06 25.82 -24.49
CA ILE A 390 -37.67 25.75 -23.07
C ILE A 390 -38.44 26.84 -22.30
N LYS A 391 -39.06 26.47 -21.19
CA LYS A 391 -39.87 27.38 -20.35
C LYS A 391 -39.33 27.43 -18.92
N VAL A 392 -39.74 28.47 -18.18
CA VAL A 392 -39.49 28.56 -16.74
C VAL A 392 -40.08 27.34 -16.05
N GLY A 393 -39.30 26.72 -15.16
CA GLY A 393 -39.64 25.48 -14.47
C GLY A 393 -39.16 24.19 -15.16
N ASP A 394 -38.70 24.26 -16.42
CA ASP A 394 -38.10 23.11 -17.09
C ASP A 394 -36.73 22.76 -16.50
N ILE A 395 -36.34 21.48 -16.64
CA ILE A 395 -35.05 20.96 -16.20
C ILE A 395 -34.10 20.85 -17.38
N VAL A 396 -32.84 21.26 -17.18
CA VAL A 396 -31.77 21.15 -18.17
C VAL A 396 -30.62 20.31 -17.61
N VAL A 397 -30.26 19.26 -18.34
CA VAL A 397 -29.11 18.37 -18.06
C VAL A 397 -27.94 18.82 -18.92
N ILE A 398 -26.86 19.28 -18.29
CA ILE A 398 -25.64 19.72 -18.96
C ILE A 398 -24.72 18.54 -19.18
N THR A 399 -24.44 18.22 -20.43
CA THR A 399 -23.62 17.05 -20.80
C THR A 399 -22.12 17.35 -20.76
N ASP A 400 -21.34 16.31 -20.54
CA ASP A 400 -19.88 16.27 -20.68
C ASP A 400 -19.51 15.19 -21.70
N GLY A 401 -19.59 15.55 -22.98
CA GLY A 401 -19.60 14.60 -24.08
C GLY A 401 -20.87 13.75 -24.12
N ASN A 402 -20.83 12.64 -24.87
CA ASN A 402 -22.03 11.84 -25.14
C ASN A 402 -22.36 10.82 -24.04
N LEU A 403 -21.37 10.47 -23.23
CA LEU A 403 -21.43 9.38 -22.27
C LEU A 403 -21.54 9.87 -20.81
N LYS A 404 -21.48 11.19 -20.59
CA LYS A 404 -21.50 11.76 -19.24
C LYS A 404 -22.28 13.07 -19.17
N PHE A 405 -22.63 13.46 -17.96
CA PHE A 405 -23.24 14.76 -17.66
C PHE A 405 -22.68 15.35 -16.38
N ARG A 406 -22.57 16.68 -16.35
CA ARG A 406 -21.83 17.45 -15.33
C ARG A 406 -22.70 18.37 -14.49
N ALA A 407 -23.93 18.65 -14.90
CA ALA A 407 -24.86 19.41 -14.05
C ALA A 407 -26.33 19.15 -14.42
N VAL A 408 -27.21 19.47 -13.48
CA VAL A 408 -28.66 19.57 -13.65
C VAL A 408 -29.11 20.91 -13.09
N ALA A 409 -29.93 21.64 -13.85
CA ALA A 409 -30.43 22.95 -13.48
C ALA A 409 -31.93 23.08 -13.75
N GLU A 410 -32.58 23.99 -13.02
CA GLU A 410 -33.95 24.43 -13.28
C GLU A 410 -33.94 25.82 -13.91
N VAL A 411 -34.71 26.02 -14.97
CA VAL A 411 -34.82 27.32 -15.64
C VAL A 411 -35.67 28.27 -14.80
N VAL A 412 -35.13 29.45 -14.47
CA VAL A 412 -35.80 30.44 -13.60
C VAL A 412 -36.12 31.76 -14.30
N SER A 413 -35.69 31.95 -15.56
CA SER A 413 -36.06 33.13 -16.36
C SER A 413 -36.57 32.79 -17.75
N ASN A 414 -37.25 33.76 -18.35
CA ASN A 414 -37.47 33.79 -19.79
C ASN A 414 -36.13 33.97 -20.53
N TYR A 415 -36.15 33.79 -21.85
CA TYR A 415 -35.01 34.06 -22.71
C TYR A 415 -34.63 35.54 -22.63
N GLU A 416 -33.33 35.80 -22.58
CA GLU A 416 -32.70 37.12 -22.60
C GLU A 416 -31.59 37.11 -23.67
N TYR A 417 -31.40 38.23 -24.35
CA TYR A 417 -30.27 38.47 -25.24
C TYR A 417 -29.28 39.40 -24.54
N ASP A 418 -28.01 39.01 -24.48
CA ASP A 418 -26.95 39.79 -23.83
C ASP A 418 -25.85 40.15 -24.84
N GLU A 419 -25.82 41.42 -25.25
CA GLU A 419 -24.83 41.96 -26.19
C GLU A 419 -23.40 41.95 -25.64
N ASN A 420 -23.23 41.98 -24.32
CA ASN A 420 -21.92 42.12 -23.67
C ASN A 420 -21.32 40.79 -23.18
N GLN A 421 -21.82 39.66 -23.70
CA GLN A 421 -21.41 38.34 -23.25
C GLN A 421 -19.97 38.02 -23.67
N GLU A 422 -19.09 37.75 -22.69
CA GLU A 422 -17.64 37.67 -22.87
C GLU A 422 -17.14 36.49 -23.75
N TYR A 423 -17.95 35.44 -23.90
CA TYR A 423 -17.61 34.21 -24.63
C TYR A 423 -18.27 34.14 -26.01
N GLY A 424 -18.99 35.19 -26.44
CA GLY A 424 -19.70 35.24 -27.72
C GLY A 424 -21.00 34.41 -27.76
N TYR A 425 -21.48 33.92 -26.62
CA TYR A 425 -22.73 33.14 -26.52
C TYR A 425 -23.84 34.05 -25.99
N HIS A 426 -24.40 34.86 -26.87
CA HIS A 426 -25.30 35.97 -26.52
C HIS A 426 -26.72 35.55 -26.11
N GLN A 427 -27.04 34.26 -26.22
CA GLN A 427 -28.37 33.71 -26.02
C GLN A 427 -28.48 33.14 -24.59
N VAL A 428 -29.19 33.83 -23.69
CA VAL A 428 -29.08 33.61 -22.24
C VAL A 428 -30.40 33.16 -21.62
N ARG A 429 -30.30 32.26 -20.63
CA ARG A 429 -31.34 32.02 -19.62
C ARG A 429 -30.72 31.88 -18.24
N LYS A 430 -31.35 32.46 -17.23
CA LYS A 430 -30.97 32.25 -15.83
C LYS A 430 -31.52 30.91 -15.35
N VAL A 431 -30.71 30.22 -14.55
CA VAL A 431 -31.04 28.90 -13.99
C VAL A 431 -30.71 28.85 -12.50
N LYS A 432 -31.43 28.00 -11.77
CA LYS A 432 -30.99 27.53 -10.46
C LYS A 432 -30.27 26.20 -10.67
N TRP A 433 -28.96 26.15 -10.41
CA TRP A 433 -28.21 24.90 -10.42
C TRP A 433 -28.73 23.97 -9.31
N LEU A 434 -29.31 22.84 -9.68
CA LEU A 434 -29.88 21.88 -8.74
C LEU A 434 -28.80 20.96 -8.18
N LYS A 435 -28.04 20.33 -9.08
CA LYS A 435 -26.83 19.55 -8.76
C LYS A 435 -25.74 19.78 -9.78
N THR A 436 -24.50 19.89 -9.32
CA THR A 436 -23.30 19.87 -10.19
C THR A 436 -22.42 18.70 -9.79
N PHE A 437 -21.85 18.02 -10.78
CA PHE A 437 -21.02 16.83 -10.62
C PHE A 437 -19.63 17.13 -11.19
N SER A 438 -18.60 16.86 -10.40
CA SER A 438 -17.22 17.05 -10.83
C SER A 438 -16.37 15.94 -10.22
N PRO A 439 -16.31 14.74 -10.79
CA PRO A 439 -16.43 14.53 -12.22
C PRO A 439 -17.85 14.22 -12.63
N SER A 440 -18.07 14.38 -13.93
CA SER A 440 -19.31 14.08 -14.61
C SER A 440 -19.74 12.63 -14.37
N LEU A 441 -21.03 12.45 -14.12
CA LEU A 441 -21.65 11.14 -13.95
C LEU A 441 -21.85 10.46 -15.31
N LYS A 442 -21.76 9.14 -15.35
CA LYS A 442 -22.05 8.38 -16.57
C LYS A 442 -23.55 8.45 -16.89
N ASN A 443 -23.86 8.56 -18.17
CA ASN A 443 -25.24 8.65 -18.62
C ASN A 443 -26.00 7.32 -18.44
N GLU A 444 -25.33 6.17 -18.63
CA GLU A 444 -25.95 4.83 -18.59
C GLU A 444 -26.61 4.50 -17.24
N ASP A 445 -26.14 5.12 -16.16
CA ASP A 445 -26.67 4.91 -14.83
C ASP A 445 -28.09 5.51 -14.68
N TYR A 446 -28.36 6.63 -15.37
CA TYR A 446 -29.55 7.48 -15.17
C TYR A 446 -30.43 7.64 -16.42
N PHE A 447 -29.93 7.32 -17.61
CA PHE A 447 -30.61 7.52 -18.88
C PHE A 447 -30.60 6.24 -19.72
N ASN A 448 -31.70 6.01 -20.46
CA ASN A 448 -31.90 4.79 -21.24
C ASN A 448 -31.18 4.79 -22.59
N LYS A 449 -30.58 5.93 -22.99
CA LYS A 449 -29.89 6.11 -24.27
C LYS A 449 -28.64 6.98 -24.11
N ILE A 450 -27.70 6.79 -25.04
CA ILE A 450 -26.52 7.66 -25.21
C ILE A 450 -26.96 9.05 -25.68
N PHE A 451 -26.34 10.12 -25.17
CA PHE A 451 -26.63 11.47 -25.62
C PHE A 451 -26.14 11.68 -27.05
N SER A 452 -26.94 12.37 -27.87
CA SER A 452 -26.53 12.74 -29.22
C SER A 452 -25.62 13.98 -29.19
N GLN A 453 -24.92 14.21 -30.32
CA GLN A 453 -24.11 15.41 -30.54
C GLN A 453 -24.94 16.69 -30.70
N SER A 454 -26.28 16.60 -30.74
CA SER A 454 -27.14 17.78 -30.87
C SER A 454 -27.00 18.70 -29.65
N THR A 455 -26.88 20.01 -29.88
CA THR A 455 -26.60 20.98 -28.80
C THR A 455 -27.72 21.04 -27.78
N VAL A 456 -28.98 21.09 -28.22
CA VAL A 456 -30.14 21.13 -27.33
C VAL A 456 -31.30 20.30 -27.88
N TYR A 457 -31.89 19.43 -27.07
CA TYR A 457 -33.05 18.62 -27.46
C TYR A 457 -33.81 18.07 -26.24
N ASN A 458 -35.05 17.64 -26.44
CA ASN A 458 -35.89 17.08 -25.38
C ASN A 458 -35.48 15.63 -25.05
N LEU A 459 -35.32 15.32 -23.76
CA LEU A 459 -34.86 14.01 -23.26
C LEU A 459 -35.98 13.04 -22.87
N GLU A 460 -37.26 13.40 -22.99
CA GLU A 460 -38.38 12.59 -22.47
C GLU A 460 -38.36 11.15 -23.00
N ASN A 461 -37.98 10.94 -24.27
CA ASN A 461 -37.92 9.61 -24.90
C ASN A 461 -36.66 8.79 -24.55
N ALA A 462 -35.76 9.34 -23.73
CA ALA A 462 -34.49 8.75 -23.32
C ALA A 462 -34.31 8.76 -21.78
N LEU A 463 -35.23 9.40 -21.06
CA LEU A 463 -35.14 9.63 -19.63
C LEU A 463 -35.83 8.51 -18.83
N ASP A 464 -35.15 8.07 -17.78
CA ASP A 464 -35.79 7.36 -16.67
C ASP A 464 -36.14 8.40 -15.59
N LYS A 465 -37.43 8.77 -15.50
CA LYS A 465 -37.88 9.84 -14.59
C LYS A 465 -37.70 9.46 -13.12
N ASP A 466 -37.81 8.18 -12.78
CA ASP A 466 -37.68 7.71 -11.40
C ASP A 466 -36.22 7.81 -10.94
N LYS A 467 -35.28 7.43 -11.81
CA LYS A 467 -33.84 7.58 -11.52
C LYS A 467 -33.41 9.04 -11.44
N LEU A 468 -33.93 9.91 -12.31
CA LEU A 468 -33.63 11.34 -12.22
C LEU A 468 -34.28 11.97 -10.98
N ALA A 469 -35.49 11.55 -10.61
CA ALA A 469 -36.14 11.98 -9.37
C ALA A 469 -35.31 11.56 -8.15
N LEU A 470 -34.80 10.33 -8.14
CA LEU A 470 -33.89 9.83 -7.10
C LEU A 470 -32.61 10.67 -7.02
N LEU A 471 -31.99 10.98 -8.17
CA LEU A 471 -30.80 11.84 -8.24
C LEU A 471 -31.08 13.25 -7.67
N LEU A 472 -32.29 13.77 -7.87
CA LEU A 472 -32.72 15.11 -7.45
C LEU A 472 -33.47 15.12 -6.11
N GLN A 473 -33.37 14.06 -5.29
CA GLN A 473 -33.91 14.11 -3.94
C GLN A 473 -33.13 15.11 -3.08
N PRO A 474 -33.81 15.82 -2.15
CA PRO A 474 -33.14 16.62 -1.12
C PRO A 474 -32.29 15.66 -0.30
N GLU A 475 -30.99 15.89 -0.27
CA GLU A 475 -30.12 15.20 0.68
C GLU A 475 -30.40 15.80 2.07
N GLU A 476 -30.68 14.98 3.08
CA GLU A 476 -30.51 15.41 4.47
C GLU A 476 -29.08 15.93 4.60
N LYS A 477 -28.89 17.26 4.74
CA LYS A 477 -27.62 17.95 4.95
C LYS A 477 -26.40 17.23 4.36
N LEU A 478 -25.99 17.63 3.15
CA LEU A 478 -24.66 17.42 2.56
C LEU A 478 -23.59 17.00 3.59
N SER A 479 -23.34 15.69 3.70
CA SER A 479 -22.01 15.20 3.97
C SER A 479 -21.16 15.68 2.82
N SER A 480 -20.26 16.64 3.06
CA SER A 480 -19.24 17.01 2.07
C SER A 480 -18.63 15.73 1.45
N ASN A 481 -18.28 15.72 0.16
CA ASN A 481 -17.65 14.54 -0.44
C ASN A 481 -16.30 14.17 0.23
N LEU A 482 -15.80 15.01 1.14
CA LEU A 482 -14.74 14.72 2.11
C LEU A 482 -15.10 13.59 3.09
N GLU A 483 -16.39 13.26 3.30
CA GLU A 483 -16.82 12.08 4.06
C GLU A 483 -16.70 10.78 3.25
N ASN A 484 -16.86 10.86 1.92
CA ASN A 484 -16.70 9.71 1.05
C ASN A 484 -15.22 9.38 0.88
N LYS A 485 -14.83 8.17 1.28
CA LYS A 485 -13.48 7.65 1.13
C LYS A 485 -13.27 7.06 -0.27
N TYR A 486 -12.11 7.34 -0.85
CA TYR A 486 -11.63 6.87 -2.16
C TYR A 486 -10.38 6.02 -1.98
N VAL A 487 -10.19 4.99 -2.82
CA VAL A 487 -9.04 4.07 -2.68
C VAL A 487 -8.34 3.87 -4.02
N LEU A 488 -7.05 4.13 -4.07
CA LEU A 488 -6.16 3.71 -5.14
C LEU A 488 -5.38 2.47 -4.70
N ILE A 489 -5.58 1.36 -5.41
CA ILE A 489 -4.77 0.15 -5.26
C ILE A 489 -3.66 0.16 -6.31
N ILE A 490 -2.41 0.03 -5.85
CA ILE A 490 -1.21 -0.09 -6.66
C ILE A 490 -0.61 -1.47 -6.44
N ASP A 491 -0.93 -2.40 -7.32
CA ASP A 491 -0.40 -3.75 -7.29
C ASP A 491 1.06 -3.76 -7.78
N GLU A 492 1.89 -4.60 -7.17
CA GLU A 492 3.32 -4.73 -7.51
C GLU A 492 4.07 -3.39 -7.48
N ILE A 493 3.84 -2.59 -6.43
CA ILE A 493 4.33 -1.20 -6.32
C ILE A 493 5.86 -1.08 -6.50
N ASN A 494 6.63 -2.12 -6.13
CA ASN A 494 8.08 -2.15 -6.29
C ASN A 494 8.56 -2.48 -7.72
N ARG A 495 7.68 -2.86 -8.66
CA ARG A 495 8.05 -3.18 -10.05
C ARG A 495 8.28 -1.95 -10.94
N GLY A 496 7.80 -0.79 -10.52
CA GLY A 496 8.02 0.49 -11.18
C GLY A 496 9.09 1.33 -10.47
N ASN A 497 9.71 2.27 -11.19
CA ASN A 497 10.54 3.29 -10.56
C ASN A 497 9.63 4.32 -9.87
N ILE A 498 9.31 4.06 -8.60
CA ILE A 498 8.30 4.82 -7.86
C ILE A 498 8.64 6.31 -7.80
N SER A 499 9.91 6.67 -7.58
CA SER A 499 10.35 8.07 -7.54
C SER A 499 10.09 8.79 -8.87
N ARG A 500 10.28 8.11 -10.01
CA ARG A 500 9.95 8.65 -11.33
C ARG A 500 8.45 8.69 -11.60
N ILE A 501 7.70 7.69 -11.14
CA ILE A 501 6.25 7.60 -11.35
C ILE A 501 5.50 8.67 -10.56
N PHE A 502 5.85 8.84 -9.27
CA PHE A 502 5.22 9.86 -8.42
C PHE A 502 5.77 11.27 -8.66
N GLY A 503 7.01 11.38 -9.14
CA GLY A 503 7.67 12.68 -9.32
C GLY A 503 7.67 13.52 -8.06
N GLU A 504 7.27 14.77 -8.19
CA GLU A 504 7.10 15.75 -7.12
C GLU A 504 5.93 15.44 -6.17
N LEU A 505 4.97 14.61 -6.59
CA LEU A 505 3.77 14.28 -5.80
C LEU A 505 4.06 13.33 -4.65
N ILE A 506 5.25 12.75 -4.61
CA ILE A 506 5.70 11.87 -3.54
C ILE A 506 5.64 12.57 -2.17
N THR A 507 5.78 13.89 -2.13
CA THR A 507 5.68 14.68 -0.88
C THR A 507 4.22 14.90 -0.49
N LEU A 508 3.32 15.03 -1.47
CA LEU A 508 1.90 15.34 -1.23
C LEU A 508 1.09 14.18 -0.66
N ILE A 509 1.57 12.94 -0.82
CA ILE A 509 0.89 11.78 -0.24
C ILE A 509 1.04 11.70 1.28
N GLU A 510 1.99 12.41 1.88
CA GLU A 510 2.16 12.50 3.34
C GLU A 510 0.89 13.02 4.01
N ASP A 511 0.46 12.39 5.10
CA ASP A 511 -0.80 12.70 5.78
C ASP A 511 -0.91 14.20 6.05
N SER A 512 0.09 14.83 6.68
CA SER A 512 0.09 16.26 7.03
C SER A 512 0.14 17.22 5.84
N LYS A 513 0.54 16.76 4.65
CA LYS A 513 0.70 17.60 3.45
C LYS A 513 -0.54 17.60 2.56
N ARG A 514 -1.56 16.80 2.90
CA ARG A 514 -2.82 16.73 2.16
C ARG A 514 -3.72 17.92 2.45
N LYS A 515 -4.60 18.22 1.50
CA LYS A 515 -5.53 19.35 1.58
C LYS A 515 -6.42 19.25 2.82
N GLY A 516 -6.44 20.30 3.63
CA GLY A 516 -7.19 20.40 4.88
C GLY A 516 -6.39 20.07 6.15
N GLU A 517 -5.13 19.65 6.04
CA GLU A 517 -4.25 19.46 7.21
C GLU A 517 -3.47 20.75 7.53
N ALA A 518 -2.91 20.84 8.73
CA ALA A 518 -2.18 22.03 9.20
C ALA A 518 -0.98 22.43 8.32
N GLU A 519 -0.40 21.46 7.62
CA GLU A 519 0.83 21.60 6.83
C GLU A 519 0.54 21.38 5.33
N GLU A 520 -0.70 21.65 4.88
CA GLU A 520 -1.14 21.38 3.51
C GLU A 520 -0.20 21.97 2.44
N LEU A 521 0.00 21.21 1.37
CA LEU A 521 0.88 21.59 0.27
C LEU A 521 0.17 21.35 -1.07
N SER A 522 0.42 22.25 -2.02
CA SER A 522 0.08 22.09 -3.43
C SER A 522 1.33 22.25 -4.30
N VAL A 523 1.29 21.71 -5.51
CA VAL A 523 2.35 21.87 -6.51
C VAL A 523 1.73 22.27 -7.85
N THR A 524 2.49 22.97 -8.68
CA THR A 524 2.10 23.24 -10.07
C THR A 524 2.57 22.10 -10.96
N LEU A 525 1.65 21.44 -11.66
CA LEU A 525 1.99 20.32 -12.53
C LEU A 525 2.77 20.78 -13.79
N PRO A 526 3.71 19.96 -14.29
CA PRO A 526 4.64 20.37 -15.32
C PRO A 526 4.03 20.47 -16.71
N TYR A 527 3.01 19.67 -17.06
CA TYR A 527 2.41 19.69 -18.39
C TYR A 527 1.23 20.66 -18.43
N SER A 528 0.23 20.48 -17.56
CA SER A 528 -1.00 21.28 -17.55
C SER A 528 -0.81 22.68 -16.97
N LYS A 529 0.24 22.88 -16.16
CA LYS A 529 0.45 24.11 -15.36
C LYS A 529 -0.66 24.38 -14.34
N GLU A 530 -1.51 23.39 -14.07
CA GLU A 530 -2.55 23.47 -13.05
C GLU A 530 -1.98 23.26 -11.65
N GLU A 531 -2.61 23.89 -10.65
CA GLU A 531 -2.33 23.61 -9.25
C GLU A 531 -2.93 22.25 -8.86
N PHE A 532 -2.13 21.41 -8.19
CA PHE A 532 -2.52 20.08 -7.77
C PHE A 532 -2.18 19.82 -6.30
N PHE A 533 -3.10 19.14 -5.62
CA PHE A 533 -2.96 18.67 -4.25
C PHE A 533 -3.65 17.32 -4.08
N VAL A 534 -3.26 16.57 -3.04
CA VAL A 534 -3.85 15.28 -2.69
C VAL A 534 -4.93 15.48 -1.61
N PRO A 535 -6.18 15.01 -1.84
CA PRO A 535 -7.24 15.09 -0.83
C PRO A 535 -7.03 14.17 0.39
N GLN A 536 -7.53 14.58 1.56
CA GLN A 536 -7.49 13.77 2.79
C GLN A 536 -8.32 12.48 2.71
N ASN A 537 -9.37 12.46 1.90
CA ASN A 537 -10.28 11.32 1.75
C ASN A 537 -9.79 10.27 0.73
N LEU A 538 -8.62 10.46 0.11
CA LEU A 538 -7.98 9.45 -0.73
C LEU A 538 -7.13 8.48 0.11
N TYR A 539 -7.17 7.19 -0.19
CA TYR A 539 -6.35 6.17 0.45
C TYR A 539 -5.53 5.44 -0.61
N ILE A 540 -4.30 5.10 -0.31
CA ILE A 540 -3.40 4.37 -1.20
C ILE A 540 -3.05 3.03 -0.57
N ILE A 541 -3.30 1.94 -1.29
CA ILE A 541 -2.95 0.57 -0.91
C ILE A 541 -1.97 0.03 -1.94
N GLY A 542 -0.71 -0.12 -1.57
CA GLY A 542 0.28 -0.85 -2.35
C GLY A 542 0.27 -2.35 -2.02
N THR A 543 0.57 -3.20 -3.00
CA THR A 543 1.04 -4.58 -2.74
C THR A 543 2.50 -4.70 -3.18
N MET A 544 3.30 -5.45 -2.43
CA MET A 544 4.73 -5.59 -2.69
C MET A 544 5.18 -7.03 -2.47
N ASN A 545 5.79 -7.66 -3.47
CA ASN A 545 6.51 -8.91 -3.26
C ASN A 545 7.88 -8.64 -2.66
N SER A 546 8.18 -9.20 -1.48
CA SER A 546 9.45 -8.91 -0.78
C SER A 546 10.63 -9.74 -1.28
N SER A 547 10.38 -10.86 -1.97
CA SER A 547 11.45 -11.73 -2.52
C SER A 547 12.07 -11.22 -3.82
N ASP A 548 11.44 -10.27 -4.52
CA ASP A 548 11.86 -9.86 -5.87
C ASP A 548 13.13 -9.00 -5.82
N ARG A 549 14.30 -9.65 -5.90
CA ARG A 549 15.63 -9.01 -5.86
C ARG A 549 15.98 -8.19 -7.11
N SER A 550 15.24 -8.38 -8.21
CA SER A 550 15.45 -7.70 -9.51
C SER A 550 14.85 -6.30 -9.58
N LEU A 551 14.24 -5.82 -8.50
CA LEU A 551 13.47 -4.58 -8.46
C LEU A 551 14.22 -3.47 -7.74
N THR A 552 13.97 -2.22 -8.14
CA THR A 552 14.48 -1.05 -7.43
C THR A 552 13.97 -1.08 -5.99
N GLY A 553 14.89 -1.16 -5.03
CA GLY A 553 14.52 -1.09 -3.61
C GLY A 553 13.69 0.16 -3.33
N LEU A 554 12.65 0.01 -2.52
CA LEU A 554 11.78 1.13 -2.17
C LEU A 554 12.60 2.23 -1.46
N ASP A 555 12.59 3.44 -2.00
CA ASP A 555 13.33 4.57 -1.46
C ASP A 555 12.95 4.80 0.03
N ILE A 556 13.93 5.20 0.85
CA ILE A 556 13.73 5.60 2.25
C ILE A 556 12.65 6.68 2.35
N ALA A 557 12.60 7.60 1.39
CA ALA A 557 11.59 8.65 1.34
C ALA A 557 10.17 8.07 1.21
N LEU A 558 9.99 7.03 0.40
CA LEU A 558 8.70 6.32 0.28
C LEU A 558 8.38 5.50 1.52
N ARG A 559 9.37 4.81 2.09
CA ARG A 559 9.14 4.01 3.31
C ARG A 559 8.59 4.83 4.47
N ARG A 560 8.92 6.12 4.56
CA ARG A 560 8.41 7.03 5.62
C ARG A 560 6.94 7.44 5.40
N ARG A 561 6.41 7.26 4.19
CA ARG A 561 5.09 7.76 3.77
C ARG A 561 4.03 6.68 3.71
N PHE A 562 4.43 5.41 3.83
CA PHE A 562 3.55 4.25 3.82
C PHE A 562 3.66 3.48 5.13
N THR A 563 2.52 3.00 5.63
CA THR A 563 2.48 1.98 6.68
C THR A 563 2.70 0.59 6.08
N PHE A 564 3.68 -0.16 6.55
CA PHE A 564 3.95 -1.52 6.05
C PHE A 564 3.20 -2.55 6.88
N ILE A 565 2.37 -3.35 6.20
CA ILE A 565 1.58 -4.43 6.80
C ILE A 565 2.09 -5.75 6.22
N GLU A 566 2.71 -6.55 7.07
CA GLU A 566 3.24 -7.86 6.68
C GLU A 566 2.07 -8.84 6.49
N MET A 567 2.12 -9.57 5.38
CA MET A 567 1.20 -10.64 5.00
C MET A 567 2.01 -11.95 4.99
N PRO A 568 2.23 -12.60 6.15
CA PRO A 568 2.97 -13.84 6.23
C PRO A 568 2.19 -15.00 5.59
N PRO A 569 2.85 -16.12 5.24
CA PRO A 569 2.16 -17.36 4.97
C PRO A 569 1.26 -17.75 6.15
N LYS A 570 0.06 -18.25 5.86
CA LYS A 570 -0.94 -18.69 6.83
C LYS A 570 -1.24 -20.18 6.64
N PRO A 571 -0.37 -21.09 7.10
CA PRO A 571 -0.60 -22.53 6.97
C PRO A 571 -1.93 -22.98 7.59
N GLU A 572 -2.42 -22.29 8.62
CA GLU A 572 -3.68 -22.56 9.30
C GLU A 572 -4.90 -22.55 8.37
N LEU A 573 -4.83 -21.87 7.22
CA LEU A 573 -5.88 -21.91 6.20
C LEU A 573 -5.99 -23.27 5.49
N LEU A 574 -5.01 -24.16 5.67
CA LEU A 574 -4.92 -25.48 5.06
C LEU A 574 -5.16 -26.62 6.07
N ASN A 575 -5.49 -26.32 7.33
CA ASN A 575 -5.61 -27.29 8.42
C ASN A 575 -6.70 -28.36 8.23
N HIS A 576 -7.64 -28.13 7.33
CA HIS A 576 -8.75 -29.03 7.00
C HIS A 576 -8.40 -29.96 5.83
N ILE A 577 -7.21 -29.82 5.24
CA ILE A 577 -6.77 -30.59 4.08
C ILE A 577 -5.83 -31.70 4.54
N THR A 578 -6.31 -32.94 4.44
CA THR A 578 -5.52 -34.14 4.72
C THR A 578 -5.46 -35.04 3.48
N ILE A 579 -4.27 -35.46 3.07
CA ILE A 579 -4.05 -36.34 1.92
C ILE A 579 -3.40 -37.62 2.40
N GLU A 580 -4.15 -38.73 2.43
CA GLU A 580 -3.65 -40.04 2.88
C GLU A 580 -2.92 -39.99 4.24
N GLY A 581 -3.43 -39.17 5.17
CA GLY A 581 -2.85 -38.95 6.51
C GLY A 581 -1.68 -37.96 6.57
N LEU A 582 -1.37 -37.23 5.49
CA LEU A 582 -0.49 -36.06 5.48
C LEU A 582 -1.30 -34.79 5.76
N GLN A 583 -0.91 -34.02 6.77
CA GLN A 583 -1.46 -32.69 7.05
C GLN A 583 -0.71 -31.62 6.24
N VAL A 584 -1.43 -30.88 5.39
CA VAL A 584 -0.83 -29.95 4.42
C VAL A 584 -0.36 -28.64 5.07
N ASP A 585 -1.03 -28.19 6.13
CA ASP A 585 -0.61 -27.04 6.94
C ASP A 585 0.74 -27.28 7.62
N GLU A 586 0.92 -28.44 8.27
CA GLU A 586 2.19 -28.82 8.88
C GLU A 586 3.30 -29.01 7.84
N LEU A 587 2.96 -29.54 6.65
CA LEU A 587 3.90 -29.64 5.53
C LEU A 587 4.45 -28.26 5.14
N LEU A 588 3.56 -27.29 4.88
CA LEU A 588 3.93 -25.93 4.51
C LEU A 588 4.75 -25.25 5.62
N LYS A 589 4.32 -25.41 6.87
CA LYS A 589 4.99 -24.83 8.04
C LYS A 589 6.42 -25.35 8.20
N VAL A 590 6.65 -26.66 8.12
CA VAL A 590 7.99 -27.25 8.23
C VAL A 590 8.88 -26.84 7.05
N MET A 591 8.33 -26.79 5.83
CA MET A 591 9.07 -26.30 4.67
C MET A 591 9.49 -24.83 4.85
N ASN A 592 8.59 -23.96 5.29
CA ASN A 592 8.89 -22.55 5.53
C ASN A 592 9.92 -22.36 6.64
N GLN A 593 9.86 -23.14 7.73
CA GLN A 593 10.89 -23.12 8.77
C GLN A 593 12.30 -23.42 8.21
N ARG A 594 12.41 -24.39 7.28
CA ARG A 594 13.69 -24.70 6.63
C ARG A 594 14.13 -23.59 5.69
N ILE A 595 13.21 -23.02 4.92
CA ILE A 595 13.51 -21.90 4.01
C ILE A 595 13.99 -20.68 4.81
N GLU A 596 13.35 -20.35 5.93
CA GLU A 596 13.78 -19.25 6.81
C GLU A 596 15.21 -19.43 7.33
N VAL A 597 15.58 -20.67 7.68
CA VAL A 597 16.93 -21.00 8.15
C VAL A 597 17.96 -20.94 7.02
N LEU A 598 17.60 -21.41 5.82
CA LEU A 598 18.52 -21.50 4.68
C LEU A 598 18.63 -20.19 3.87
N LEU A 599 17.61 -19.34 3.92
CA LEU A 599 17.52 -18.05 3.23
C LEU A 599 17.06 -16.94 4.19
N ASP A 600 15.76 -16.67 4.24
CA ASP A 600 15.11 -15.68 5.09
C ASP A 600 13.57 -15.83 5.01
N ARG A 601 12.85 -15.00 5.78
CA ARG A 601 11.38 -14.98 5.82
C ARG A 601 10.71 -14.50 4.54
N ASP A 602 11.37 -13.65 3.75
CA ASP A 602 10.79 -13.05 2.55
C ASP A 602 10.70 -14.07 1.39
N HIS A 603 11.43 -15.19 1.48
CA HIS A 603 11.38 -16.29 0.51
C HIS A 603 10.46 -17.45 0.95
N CYS A 604 9.66 -17.29 2.01
CA CYS A 604 8.72 -18.35 2.40
C CYS A 604 7.68 -18.63 1.30
N ILE A 605 7.20 -19.87 1.25
CA ILE A 605 6.15 -20.28 0.33
C ILE A 605 4.79 -19.85 0.90
N GLY A 606 4.01 -19.13 0.09
CA GLY A 606 2.65 -18.75 0.44
C GLY A 606 1.63 -19.88 0.29
N HIS A 607 0.61 -19.86 1.15
CA HIS A 607 -0.48 -20.83 1.20
C HIS A 607 -1.31 -20.89 -0.09
N ALA A 608 -1.35 -19.82 -0.91
CA ALA A 608 -2.08 -19.79 -2.18
C ALA A 608 -1.65 -20.92 -3.15
N ASN A 609 -0.41 -21.39 -3.07
CA ASN A 609 0.09 -22.51 -3.88
C ASN A 609 -0.68 -23.81 -3.64
N PHE A 610 -1.24 -23.98 -2.44
CA PHE A 610 -1.92 -25.20 -2.00
C PHE A 610 -3.45 -25.06 -1.98
N MET A 611 -4.00 -23.87 -2.24
CA MET A 611 -5.45 -23.64 -2.14
C MET A 611 -6.28 -24.47 -3.12
N SER A 612 -5.73 -24.92 -4.26
CA SER A 612 -6.44 -25.82 -5.19
C SER A 612 -6.79 -27.17 -4.54
N LEU A 613 -6.04 -27.60 -3.52
CA LEU A 613 -6.32 -28.82 -2.76
C LEU A 613 -7.61 -28.73 -1.93
N THR A 614 -8.15 -27.53 -1.71
CA THR A 614 -9.47 -27.36 -1.08
C THR A 614 -10.59 -27.97 -1.92
N SER A 615 -10.45 -27.92 -3.26
CA SER A 615 -11.40 -28.52 -4.21
C SER A 615 -10.99 -29.92 -4.67
N ASN A 616 -9.68 -30.23 -4.67
CA ASN A 616 -9.14 -31.49 -5.14
C ASN A 616 -8.05 -32.03 -4.18
N SER A 617 -8.46 -32.58 -3.05
CA SER A 617 -7.54 -33.10 -2.00
C SER A 617 -6.95 -34.47 -2.37
N LYS A 618 -6.29 -34.57 -3.53
CA LYS A 618 -5.68 -35.81 -4.04
C LYS A 618 -4.16 -35.71 -4.11
N LEU A 619 -3.50 -36.86 -4.00
CA LEU A 619 -2.04 -36.95 -4.07
C LEU A 619 -1.51 -36.49 -5.44
N GLU A 620 -2.23 -36.76 -6.52
CA GLU A 620 -1.82 -36.35 -7.88
C GLU A 620 -1.77 -34.82 -8.02
N GLU A 621 -2.72 -34.11 -7.42
CA GLU A 621 -2.74 -32.64 -7.40
C GLU A 621 -1.57 -32.09 -6.56
N LEU A 622 -1.31 -32.67 -5.39
CA LEU A 622 -0.16 -32.29 -4.56
C LEU A 622 1.17 -32.52 -5.30
N ALA A 623 1.29 -33.64 -6.00
CA ALA A 623 2.45 -33.95 -6.84
C ALA A 623 2.62 -32.92 -7.97
N GLN A 624 1.54 -32.49 -8.62
CA GLN A 624 1.59 -31.45 -9.64
C GLN A 624 2.00 -30.09 -9.05
N ILE A 625 1.45 -29.70 -7.90
CA ILE A 625 1.86 -28.48 -7.18
C ILE A 625 3.36 -28.49 -6.92
N PHE A 626 3.91 -29.61 -6.44
CA PHE A 626 5.34 -29.70 -6.18
C PHE A 626 6.18 -29.57 -7.45
N LYS A 627 5.83 -30.32 -8.50
CA LYS A 627 6.61 -30.35 -9.75
C LYS A 627 6.55 -29.05 -10.55
N GLN A 628 5.38 -28.38 -10.56
CA GLN A 628 5.14 -27.24 -11.44
C GLN A 628 5.27 -25.89 -10.75
N LYS A 629 5.15 -25.84 -9.41
CA LYS A 629 5.18 -24.57 -8.66
C LYS A 629 6.28 -24.56 -7.61
N ILE A 630 6.26 -25.50 -6.67
CA ILE A 630 7.15 -25.46 -5.50
C ILE A 630 8.61 -25.65 -5.88
N ILE A 631 8.95 -26.72 -6.61
CA ILE A 631 10.33 -27.01 -6.99
C ILE A 631 10.89 -25.90 -7.90
N PRO A 632 10.21 -25.46 -8.98
CA PRO A 632 10.66 -24.32 -9.77
C PRO A 632 10.88 -23.04 -8.95
N GLN A 633 9.99 -22.75 -8.01
CA GLN A 633 10.14 -21.59 -7.12
C GLN A 633 11.38 -21.74 -6.20
N LEU A 634 11.62 -22.94 -5.65
CA LEU A 634 12.82 -23.22 -4.85
C LEU A 634 14.09 -23.14 -5.70
N GLN A 635 14.06 -23.55 -6.98
CA GLN A 635 15.20 -23.39 -7.90
C GLN A 635 15.56 -21.92 -8.07
N GLU A 636 14.58 -21.05 -8.24
CA GLU A 636 14.81 -19.61 -8.32
C GLU A 636 15.40 -19.05 -7.00
N TYR A 637 14.83 -19.45 -5.86
CA TYR A 637 15.28 -18.98 -4.54
C TYR A 637 16.69 -19.41 -4.17
N PHE A 638 17.07 -20.62 -4.56
CA PHE A 638 18.37 -21.20 -4.27
C PHE A 638 19.35 -21.12 -5.44
N PHE A 639 19.03 -20.38 -6.52
CA PHE A 639 19.87 -20.24 -7.72
C PHE A 639 20.37 -21.59 -8.26
N ASP A 640 19.45 -22.55 -8.42
CA ASP A 640 19.72 -23.94 -8.83
C ASP A 640 20.67 -24.72 -7.89
N ASP A 641 20.83 -24.32 -6.62
CA ASP A 641 21.49 -25.13 -5.58
C ASP A 641 20.56 -26.26 -5.12
N TRP A 642 20.50 -27.32 -5.92
CA TRP A 642 19.68 -28.51 -5.70
C TRP A 642 19.93 -29.21 -4.36
N ALA A 643 21.14 -29.09 -3.79
CA ALA A 643 21.43 -29.66 -2.48
C ALA A 643 20.61 -28.95 -1.39
N LYS A 644 20.55 -27.60 -1.42
CA LYS A 644 19.71 -26.84 -0.50
C LYS A 644 18.22 -27.09 -0.73
N ILE A 645 17.78 -27.23 -1.99
CA ILE A 645 16.39 -27.60 -2.30
C ILE A 645 16.07 -28.96 -1.67
N ASN A 646 16.96 -29.95 -1.81
CA ASN A 646 16.77 -31.27 -1.21
C ASN A 646 16.72 -31.21 0.33
N LEU A 647 17.51 -30.32 0.97
CA LEU A 647 17.43 -30.07 2.41
C LEU A 647 16.05 -29.52 2.83
N VAL A 648 15.45 -28.60 2.05
CA VAL A 648 14.08 -28.11 2.29
C VAL A 648 13.08 -29.27 2.27
N LEU A 649 13.27 -30.23 1.35
CA LEU A 649 12.45 -31.43 1.22
C LEU A 649 12.85 -32.58 2.16
N PHE A 650 13.78 -32.35 3.10
CA PHE A 650 14.30 -33.37 4.02
C PHE A 650 14.93 -34.59 3.35
N ASN A 651 15.55 -34.42 2.18
CA ASN A 651 16.15 -35.50 1.40
C ASN A 651 15.17 -36.66 1.13
N ASN A 652 13.90 -36.35 0.93
CA ASN A 652 12.80 -37.33 0.82
C ASN A 652 12.79 -38.18 -0.46
N GLY A 653 13.86 -38.12 -1.26
CA GLY A 653 14.00 -38.88 -2.50
C GLY A 653 13.27 -38.30 -3.72
N MET A 654 12.62 -37.13 -3.63
CA MET A 654 12.04 -36.44 -4.79
C MET A 654 13.10 -35.83 -5.72
N ILE A 655 14.25 -35.46 -5.15
CA ILE A 655 15.41 -34.93 -5.85
C ILE A 655 16.57 -35.88 -5.57
N ILE A 656 17.14 -36.45 -6.64
CA ILE A 656 18.22 -37.44 -6.57
C ILE A 656 19.37 -37.03 -7.47
N GLU A 657 20.57 -37.48 -7.13
CA GLU A 657 21.74 -37.36 -8.00
C GLU A 657 21.51 -38.18 -9.29
N ASN A 658 21.94 -37.65 -10.42
CA ASN A 658 21.77 -38.28 -11.71
C ASN A 658 23.00 -39.13 -12.06
N ASP A 659 23.01 -40.36 -11.56
CA ASP A 659 24.11 -41.32 -11.77
C ASP A 659 24.28 -41.76 -13.23
N ASP A 660 23.30 -41.49 -14.10
CA ASP A 660 23.36 -41.79 -15.53
C ASP A 660 24.34 -40.86 -16.27
N ILE A 661 24.63 -39.68 -15.69
CA ILE A 661 25.52 -38.68 -16.29
C ILE A 661 26.91 -38.83 -15.67
N LYS A 662 27.75 -39.66 -16.30
CA LYS A 662 29.17 -39.78 -15.96
C LYS A 662 29.97 -38.73 -16.71
N MET A 663 30.45 -37.71 -16.01
CA MET A 663 31.24 -36.61 -16.58
C MET A 663 32.48 -37.10 -17.35
N SER A 664 33.10 -38.18 -16.85
CA SER A 664 34.25 -38.85 -17.50
C SER A 664 33.96 -39.40 -18.89
N ASN A 665 32.69 -39.63 -19.23
CA ASN A 665 32.26 -40.17 -20.51
C ASN A 665 31.81 -39.08 -21.50
N LEU A 666 31.61 -37.85 -21.01
CA LEU A 666 31.04 -36.74 -21.79
C LEU A 666 32.10 -35.70 -22.19
N PHE A 667 33.15 -35.54 -21.38
CA PHE A 667 34.23 -34.61 -21.62
C PHE A 667 35.56 -35.36 -21.77
N PRO A 668 36.49 -34.88 -22.62
CA PRO A 668 37.83 -35.47 -22.74
C PRO A 668 38.60 -35.37 -21.41
N LYS A 669 39.73 -36.09 -21.25
CA LYS A 669 40.60 -35.92 -20.08
C LYS A 669 41.16 -34.50 -20.06
N ILE A 670 40.87 -33.74 -19.01
CA ILE A 670 41.30 -32.36 -18.81
C ILE A 670 42.32 -32.32 -17.65
N ASN A 671 43.18 -31.30 -17.62
CA ASN A 671 44.26 -31.10 -16.65
C ASN A 671 43.80 -31.16 -15.18
N ASP A 672 44.74 -31.39 -14.25
CA ASP A 672 44.47 -31.61 -12.81
C ASP A 672 43.61 -30.51 -12.13
N PHE A 673 43.70 -29.26 -12.60
CA PHE A 673 42.89 -28.14 -12.08
C PHE A 673 41.40 -28.24 -12.40
N ASP A 674 41.05 -28.80 -13.56
CA ASP A 674 39.64 -28.99 -13.95
C ASP A 674 39.07 -30.28 -13.34
N HIS A 675 39.93 -31.24 -13.00
CA HIS A 675 39.52 -32.50 -12.37
C HIS A 675 38.78 -32.30 -11.04
N GLU A 676 39.25 -31.36 -10.21
CA GLU A 676 38.62 -31.02 -8.92
C GLU A 676 37.26 -30.32 -9.11
N TYR A 677 37.14 -29.48 -10.14
CA TYR A 677 35.87 -28.84 -10.51
C TYR A 677 34.81 -29.85 -10.98
N PHE A 678 35.22 -30.87 -11.75
CA PHE A 678 34.30 -31.91 -12.23
C PHE A 678 33.92 -32.93 -11.15
N GLU A 679 34.79 -33.25 -10.20
CA GLU A 679 34.46 -34.15 -9.08
C GLU A 679 33.46 -33.54 -8.09
N GLN A 680 33.48 -32.22 -7.91
CA GLN A 680 32.57 -31.52 -7.00
C GLN A 680 31.19 -31.23 -7.62
N LYS A 681 31.07 -31.28 -8.95
CA LYS A 681 29.84 -30.89 -9.65
C LYS A 681 28.85 -32.04 -9.76
N LYS A 682 27.86 -32.05 -8.87
CA LYS A 682 26.73 -32.98 -8.89
C LYS A 682 25.66 -32.56 -9.89
N VAL A 683 25.15 -33.51 -10.68
CA VAL A 683 23.97 -33.31 -11.51
C VAL A 683 22.77 -33.94 -10.83
N TRP A 684 21.65 -33.24 -10.85
CA TRP A 684 20.44 -33.64 -10.14
C TRP A 684 19.31 -33.91 -11.13
N LYS A 685 18.39 -34.80 -10.77
CA LYS A 685 17.14 -35.05 -11.49
C LYS A 685 15.97 -35.23 -10.54
N LEU A 686 14.77 -34.99 -11.05
CA LEU A 686 13.54 -35.34 -10.33
C LEU A 686 13.28 -36.84 -10.42
N ASN A 687 12.88 -37.44 -9.30
CA ASN A 687 12.44 -38.83 -9.25
C ASN A 687 10.90 -38.89 -9.38
N GLU A 688 10.40 -39.12 -10.59
CA GLU A 688 8.95 -39.11 -10.87
C GLU A 688 8.15 -40.11 -10.02
N ASP A 689 8.74 -41.26 -9.68
CA ASP A 689 8.06 -42.27 -8.86
C ASP A 689 7.95 -41.82 -7.39
N ALA A 690 8.87 -40.97 -6.91
CA ALA A 690 8.80 -40.46 -5.55
C ALA A 690 7.56 -39.59 -5.30
N PHE A 691 7.06 -38.89 -6.32
CA PHE A 691 5.85 -38.06 -6.21
C PHE A 691 4.55 -38.88 -6.18
N LYS A 692 4.60 -40.17 -6.55
CA LYS A 692 3.42 -41.07 -6.52
C LYS A 692 3.20 -41.70 -5.14
N ASN A 693 4.10 -41.47 -4.19
CA ASN A 693 4.07 -42.09 -2.88
C ASN A 693 3.98 -41.04 -1.77
N VAL A 694 2.84 -41.02 -1.06
CA VAL A 694 2.59 -40.06 0.03
C VAL A 694 3.63 -40.15 1.17
N SER A 695 4.29 -41.30 1.34
CA SER A 695 5.32 -41.45 2.37
C SER A 695 6.51 -40.51 2.17
N ASN A 696 6.87 -40.18 0.92
CA ASN A 696 7.94 -39.22 0.64
C ASN A 696 7.53 -37.78 1.02
N PHE A 697 6.25 -37.42 0.87
CA PHE A 697 5.76 -36.14 1.39
C PHE A 697 5.75 -36.13 2.92
N LYS A 698 5.37 -37.23 3.58
CA LYS A 698 5.41 -37.35 5.05
C LYS A 698 6.83 -37.24 5.62
N GLN A 699 7.85 -37.68 4.89
CA GLN A 699 9.25 -37.51 5.29
C GLN A 699 9.64 -36.02 5.39
N ILE A 700 9.00 -35.11 4.65
CA ILE A 700 9.25 -33.67 4.78
C ILE A 700 8.96 -33.20 6.21
N LEU A 701 8.05 -33.83 6.95
CA LEU A 701 7.74 -33.47 8.34
C LEU A 701 8.88 -33.81 9.33
N GLY A 702 9.90 -34.55 8.90
CA GLY A 702 11.06 -34.92 9.72
C GLY A 702 11.16 -36.43 9.97
N PRO A 703 12.07 -36.86 10.87
CA PRO A 703 12.29 -38.26 11.15
C PRO A 703 11.03 -38.88 11.77
N GLN A 704 10.44 -39.86 11.07
CA GLN A 704 9.34 -40.65 11.60
C GLN A 704 9.91 -41.64 12.61
N GLU A 705 9.42 -41.62 13.87
CA GLU A 705 9.75 -42.65 14.84
C GLU A 705 9.41 -44.01 14.22
N LYS A 706 10.42 -44.87 14.05
CA LYS A 706 10.18 -46.27 13.71
C LYS A 706 9.30 -46.82 14.82
N ALA A 707 8.06 -47.16 14.51
CA ALA A 707 7.25 -48.00 15.36
C ALA A 707 8.12 -49.21 15.73
N THR A 708 8.52 -49.29 16.99
CA THR A 708 9.09 -50.50 17.56
C THR A 708 8.09 -51.61 17.30
N THR A 709 8.35 -52.42 16.29
CA THR A 709 7.79 -53.76 16.17
C THR A 709 8.23 -54.49 17.42
N SER A 710 7.33 -54.56 18.41
CA SER A 710 7.39 -55.57 19.45
C SER A 710 7.41 -56.93 18.77
N ALA A 711 8.37 -57.75 19.21
CA ALA A 711 8.77 -59.05 18.69
C ALA A 711 7.63 -60.00 18.32
#